data_AF-A0A3M7S1D4-F1
#
_entry.id   AF-A0A3M7S1D4-F1
#
_cell.length_a   1.000
_cell.length_b   1.000
_cell.length_c   1.000
_cell.angle_alpha   90.00
_cell.angle_beta   90.00
_cell.angle_gamma   90.00
#
_symmetry.space_group_name_H-M   'P 1'
#
loop_
_entity.id
_entity.type
_entity.pdbx_description
1 polymer ?
#
loop_
_entity_poly.entity_id
_entity_poly.type
_entity_poly.pdbx_seq_one_letter_code
_entity_poly.pdbx_strand_id
1 'polypeptide(L)'
;KGAELTKQIINKIKKIQYLNTYFDVSCINVTTSGQGIVYVMQLDNEKIKSINWETSKRLIFGSLICFSSDYFLNECLIGIVCERDEQDLRKKGWFNVKFDFEACEVISYPEFGKSYIMLETSAFFESYKHVLKALKTFKREGEDNFPFKENLVYCQNAMMPLPKYLKEASVDFTVLVDRKKKIQMNKNDPRNNPVKCYISNPASWPSAEQMRLDKSQYEAVKLALTNKLALIQGPPGTGKTFLGVKLVKFLLDNKHSWWNRPNERHKPILMICYTNHALDQFLEYCIDECKLTSGVVRVGGRSKSESLEPFLLKNLKQSLKSKRQIDRTIYYNIVNQYRKISTLKENLASVSRTLDLIFNCQAILTIQKLKNYINPMHLDQLLINHRRNDKDIDLNFYLIDWLGLLDFDEEDFVGQLENLELTEELHGQFVTGLNADQDQEEESKELIQNNEQPNLAEPDSEEEDDNFNKERILDDNFDDFTSTKVLNLDTKELLKKEELYDMIKTYRYQMGYSKEGKWKVKKGKKVIDADFEKLETTLEKIFAKTSNQYSNNDLSLIENCPNIWRLDYTQRHLLYFHWVNKYKNEQEEKIKQLNNQYNNEINQMQELRLQEDRSIMQDAYIIAMTTTGSSRYHSVLKDIGPRIIIVEEAAEVFEAHIVSALSKHCEHLILIGDHVQLRPNPAVYTLATQYQLDVSLFERLINNNTKRVMLNNQHRMRPEISVLMKHFYEETI
;
A
#
# COMPACT_ATOMS: atom_id res chain seq x y z
N LYS A 1 16.86 -27.06 25.98
CA LYS A 1 16.71 -25.62 26.32
C LYS A 1 16.27 -24.79 25.12
N GLY A 2 17.04 -24.71 24.01
CA GLY A 2 16.63 -23.96 22.80
C GLY A 2 15.29 -24.42 22.20
N ALA A 3 15.14 -25.71 21.89
CA ALA A 3 13.91 -26.27 21.30
C ALA A 3 12.66 -26.13 22.19
N GLU A 4 12.83 -26.07 23.50
CA GLU A 4 11.73 -25.92 24.47
C GLU A 4 11.26 -24.45 24.55
N LEU A 5 12.21 -23.51 24.51
CA LEU A 5 11.93 -22.08 24.39
C LEU A 5 11.21 -21.79 23.06
N THR A 6 11.66 -22.40 21.96
CA THR A 6 11.02 -22.30 20.64
C THR A 6 9.57 -22.79 20.66
N LYS A 7 9.29 -23.96 21.24
CA LYS A 7 7.92 -24.47 21.39
C LYS A 7 7.03 -23.54 22.23
N GLN A 8 7.57 -22.98 23.31
CA GLN A 8 6.83 -22.02 24.14
C GLN A 8 6.50 -20.73 23.39
N ILE A 9 7.44 -20.20 22.60
CA ILE A 9 7.22 -18.99 21.78
C ILE A 9 6.16 -19.26 20.72
N ILE A 10 6.24 -20.37 19.98
CA ILE A 10 5.24 -20.75 18.98
C ILE A 10 3.85 -20.87 19.62
N ASN A 11 3.74 -21.51 20.78
CA ASN A 11 2.47 -21.64 21.49
C ASN A 11 1.91 -20.29 21.98
N LYS A 12 2.78 -19.34 22.35
CA LYS A 12 2.34 -17.98 22.67
C LYS A 12 1.85 -17.24 21.42
N ILE A 13 2.59 -17.32 20.32
CA ILE A 13 2.22 -16.69 19.04
C ILE A 13 0.86 -17.20 18.56
N LYS A 14 0.65 -18.53 18.57
CA LYS A 14 -0.62 -19.16 18.18
C LYS A 14 -1.82 -18.74 19.03
N LYS A 15 -1.60 -18.24 20.25
CA LYS A 15 -2.66 -17.78 21.16
C LYS A 15 -3.08 -16.33 20.93
N ILE A 16 -2.38 -15.58 20.07
CA ILE A 16 -2.72 -14.19 19.78
C ILE A 16 -3.89 -14.16 18.80
N GLN A 17 -5.05 -13.74 19.28
CA GLN A 17 -6.31 -13.78 18.51
C GLN A 17 -6.35 -12.87 17.27
N TYR A 18 -5.51 -11.84 17.20
CA TYR A 18 -5.54 -10.80 16.16
C TYR A 18 -4.45 -10.93 15.10
N LEU A 19 -3.74 -12.07 15.06
CA LEU A 19 -2.65 -12.31 14.13
C LEU A 19 -2.87 -13.60 13.35
N ASN A 20 -2.76 -13.54 12.02
CA ASN A 20 -2.60 -14.75 11.22
C ASN A 20 -1.12 -15.13 11.21
N THR A 21 -0.81 -16.39 11.52
CA THR A 21 0.56 -16.90 11.56
C THR A 21 0.80 -17.87 10.40
N TYR A 22 1.90 -17.68 9.70
CA TYR A 22 2.34 -18.52 8.59
C TYR A 22 3.75 -19.02 8.88
N PHE A 23 3.99 -20.29 8.56
CA PHE A 23 5.28 -20.95 8.72
C PHE A 23 5.86 -21.23 7.34
N ASP A 24 7.19 -21.34 7.27
CA ASP A 24 7.92 -21.76 6.08
C ASP A 24 7.74 -20.82 4.88
N VAL A 25 7.72 -19.51 5.15
CA VAL A 25 7.61 -18.48 4.10
C VAL A 25 9.00 -18.13 3.59
N SER A 26 9.22 -18.16 2.28
CA SER A 26 10.53 -17.88 1.69
C SER A 26 10.46 -16.76 0.64
N CYS A 27 11.56 -16.02 0.48
CA CYS A 27 11.71 -15.04 -0.59
C CYS A 27 12.30 -15.71 -1.83
N ILE A 28 11.56 -15.71 -2.95
CA ILE A 28 11.99 -16.34 -4.21
C ILE A 28 12.63 -15.32 -5.14
N ASN A 29 11.97 -14.18 -5.32
CA ASN A 29 12.33 -13.23 -6.37
C ASN A 29 12.11 -11.79 -5.92
N VAL A 30 12.65 -10.86 -6.69
CA VAL A 30 12.44 -9.42 -6.58
C VAL A 30 11.94 -8.92 -7.92
N THR A 31 10.80 -8.23 -7.93
CA THR A 31 10.22 -7.58 -9.11
C THR A 31 9.91 -6.10 -8.83
N THR A 32 9.45 -5.37 -9.83
CA THR A 32 9.08 -3.96 -9.71
C THR A 32 7.58 -3.78 -9.82
N SER A 33 7.00 -2.98 -8.93
CA SER A 33 5.61 -2.54 -9.00
C SER A 33 5.54 -1.01 -9.20
N GLY A 34 4.32 -0.49 -9.37
CA GLY A 34 4.06 0.96 -9.39
C GLY A 34 4.41 1.68 -8.06
N GLN A 35 4.71 0.95 -6.98
CA GLN A 35 5.00 1.50 -5.66
C GLN A 35 6.47 1.37 -5.22
N GLY A 36 7.29 0.65 -5.97
CA GLY A 36 8.62 0.29 -5.50
C GLY A 36 9.12 -1.02 -6.07
N ILE A 37 10.26 -1.44 -5.56
CA ILE A 37 10.68 -2.83 -5.65
C ILE A 37 9.82 -3.65 -4.67
N VAL A 38 9.35 -4.81 -5.13
CA VAL A 38 8.59 -5.77 -4.33
C VAL A 38 9.28 -7.12 -4.36
N TYR A 39 9.29 -7.79 -3.23
CA TYR A 39 9.84 -9.12 -3.02
C TYR A 39 8.71 -10.12 -3.16
N VAL A 40 8.89 -11.09 -4.03
CA VAL A 40 7.95 -12.19 -4.25
C VAL A 40 8.20 -13.23 -3.17
N MET A 41 7.26 -13.32 -2.24
CA MET A 41 7.28 -14.25 -1.14
C MET A 41 6.43 -15.47 -1.51
N GLN A 42 6.84 -16.66 -1.09
CA GLN A 42 6.12 -17.90 -1.28
C GLN A 42 5.72 -18.52 0.06
N LEU A 43 4.45 -18.88 0.14
CA LEU A 43 3.89 -19.69 1.21
C LEU A 43 4.00 -21.19 0.86
N ASP A 44 4.06 -22.04 1.88
CA ASP A 44 4.02 -23.50 1.73
C ASP A 44 2.65 -24.01 1.24
N ASN A 45 2.66 -24.67 0.07
CA ASN A 45 1.47 -25.08 -0.68
C ASN A 45 0.55 -26.06 0.04
N GLU A 46 1.03 -26.84 1.01
CA GLU A 46 0.19 -27.85 1.68
C GLU A 46 -0.86 -27.22 2.61
N LYS A 47 -0.50 -26.14 3.31
CA LYS A 47 -1.38 -25.46 4.29
C LYS A 47 -2.36 -24.46 3.62
N ILE A 48 -2.05 -24.01 2.41
CA ILE A 48 -2.78 -22.98 1.64
C ILE A 48 -4.06 -23.52 1.00
N LYS A 49 -4.12 -24.82 0.66
CA LYS A 49 -5.25 -25.43 -0.07
C LYS A 49 -6.58 -25.36 0.67
N SER A 50 -6.53 -25.19 2.00
CA SER A 50 -7.71 -25.09 2.86
C SER A 50 -8.36 -23.70 2.87
N ILE A 51 -7.65 -22.65 2.41
CA ILE A 51 -8.12 -21.27 2.46
C ILE A 51 -8.81 -20.91 1.15
N ASN A 52 -10.06 -20.46 1.24
CA ASN A 52 -10.73 -19.85 0.09
C ASN A 52 -10.23 -18.41 -0.10
N TRP A 53 -9.23 -18.24 -0.96
CA TRP A 53 -8.62 -16.94 -1.21
C TRP A 53 -9.64 -15.92 -1.74
N GLU A 54 -10.58 -16.30 -2.60
CA GLU A 54 -11.57 -15.39 -3.21
C GLU A 54 -12.42 -14.61 -2.19
N THR A 55 -12.66 -15.19 -1.01
CA THR A 55 -13.47 -14.57 0.06
C THR A 55 -12.64 -14.16 1.28
N SER A 56 -11.36 -14.53 1.29
CA SER A 56 -10.48 -14.31 2.43
C SER A 56 -9.94 -12.87 2.46
N LYS A 57 -10.06 -12.23 3.62
CA LYS A 57 -9.43 -10.92 3.94
C LYS A 57 -7.93 -11.03 4.32
N ARG A 58 -7.30 -12.19 4.09
CA ARG A 58 -5.88 -12.42 4.37
C ARG A 58 -5.00 -11.94 3.23
N LEU A 59 -3.84 -11.41 3.56
CA LEU A 59 -2.82 -10.87 2.66
C LEU A 59 -3.40 -9.89 1.64
N ILE A 60 -4.39 -9.10 2.07
CA ILE A 60 -4.91 -8.01 1.24
C ILE A 60 -3.82 -6.95 1.07
N PHE A 61 -3.95 -6.16 0.01
CA PHE A 61 -3.11 -5.00 -0.19
C PHE A 61 -3.06 -4.15 1.08
N GLY A 62 -1.90 -3.57 1.42
CA GLY A 62 -1.77 -2.70 2.60
C GLY A 62 -1.69 -3.43 3.95
N SER A 63 -1.84 -4.77 3.99
CA SER A 63 -1.61 -5.55 5.21
C SER A 63 -0.17 -5.42 5.70
N LEU A 64 -0.01 -5.12 6.98
CA LEU A 64 1.29 -5.10 7.65
C LEU A 64 1.69 -6.52 8.05
N ILE A 65 2.88 -6.93 7.65
CA ILE A 65 3.40 -8.26 7.93
C ILE A 65 4.79 -8.18 8.53
N CYS A 66 5.10 -9.12 9.42
CA CYS A 66 6.40 -9.22 10.08
C CYS A 66 6.99 -10.61 9.81
N PHE A 67 8.28 -10.66 9.48
CA PHE A 67 9.01 -11.90 9.24
C PHE A 67 10.15 -12.06 10.24
N SER A 68 10.42 -13.30 10.64
CA SER A 68 11.61 -13.64 11.41
C SER A 68 12.04 -15.07 11.15
N SER A 69 13.33 -15.28 10.97
CA SER A 69 13.97 -16.60 10.91
C SER A 69 14.39 -17.12 12.28
N ASP A 70 14.38 -16.26 13.32
CA ASP A 70 14.87 -16.57 14.67
C ASP A 70 13.77 -16.48 15.74
N TYR A 71 12.50 -16.65 15.36
CA TYR A 71 11.35 -16.59 16.26
C TYR A 71 11.17 -15.22 16.95
N PHE A 72 11.51 -14.14 16.25
CA PHE A 72 11.44 -12.75 16.68
C PHE A 72 12.30 -12.45 17.90
N LEU A 73 13.43 -13.16 18.05
CA LEU A 73 14.38 -12.94 19.15
C LEU A 73 15.28 -11.73 18.86
N ASN A 74 15.88 -11.68 17.67
CA ASN A 74 16.77 -10.60 17.25
C ASN A 74 16.42 -10.06 15.84
N GLU A 75 15.68 -10.82 15.03
CA GLU A 75 15.28 -10.42 13.69
C GLU A 75 13.77 -10.14 13.62
N CYS A 76 13.40 -8.97 13.08
CA CYS A 76 12.03 -8.64 12.72
C CYS A 76 12.04 -7.78 11.46
N LEU A 77 11.75 -8.41 10.32
CA LEU A 77 11.60 -7.72 9.03
C LEU A 77 10.15 -7.29 8.89
N ILE A 78 9.91 -5.99 8.72
CA ILE A 78 8.55 -5.45 8.56
C ILE A 78 8.32 -5.16 7.08
N GLY A 79 7.23 -5.71 6.54
CA GLY A 79 6.81 -5.52 5.16
C GLY A 79 5.34 -5.14 5.05
N ILE A 80 4.97 -4.62 3.88
CA ILE A 80 3.59 -4.32 3.50
C ILE A 80 3.26 -5.12 2.24
N VAL A 81 2.10 -5.76 2.21
CA VAL A 81 1.62 -6.46 1.01
C VAL A 81 1.27 -5.42 -0.06
N CYS A 82 1.93 -5.49 -1.22
CA CYS A 82 1.76 -4.53 -2.30
C CYS A 82 0.88 -5.04 -3.44
N GLU A 83 0.81 -6.35 -3.62
CA GLU A 83 -0.01 -6.94 -4.67
C GLU A 83 -0.33 -8.38 -4.30
N ARG A 84 -1.58 -8.73 -4.57
CA ARG A 84 -2.14 -10.04 -4.32
C ARG A 84 -2.82 -10.52 -5.61
N ASP A 85 -2.13 -11.36 -6.37
CA ASP A 85 -2.75 -12.10 -7.47
C ASP A 85 -3.32 -13.42 -6.95
N GLU A 86 -4.62 -13.61 -7.09
CA GLU A 86 -5.33 -14.78 -6.58
C GLU A 86 -4.93 -16.08 -7.29
N GLN A 87 -4.59 -16.00 -8.58
CA GLN A 87 -4.18 -17.16 -9.35
C GLN A 87 -2.78 -17.60 -8.97
N ASP A 88 -1.86 -16.66 -8.78
CA ASP A 88 -0.49 -16.96 -8.35
C ASP A 88 -0.45 -17.44 -6.89
N LEU A 89 -1.26 -16.87 -5.99
CA LEU A 89 -1.44 -17.40 -4.63
C LEU A 89 -1.96 -18.83 -4.64
N ARG A 90 -3.00 -19.12 -5.44
CA ARG A 90 -3.63 -20.45 -5.47
C ARG A 90 -2.74 -21.51 -6.10
N LYS A 91 -2.01 -21.16 -7.17
CA LYS A 91 -1.19 -22.11 -7.94
C LYS A 91 0.21 -22.28 -7.39
N LYS A 92 0.82 -21.19 -6.90
CA LYS A 92 2.25 -21.13 -6.55
C LYS A 92 2.52 -20.67 -5.11
N GLY A 93 1.51 -20.14 -4.41
CA GLY A 93 1.66 -19.56 -3.07
C GLY A 93 2.31 -18.18 -3.07
N TRP A 94 2.33 -17.47 -4.21
CA TRP A 94 3.11 -16.24 -4.38
C TRP A 94 2.33 -14.97 -4.01
N PHE A 95 3.01 -14.03 -3.35
CA PHE A 95 2.48 -12.69 -3.07
C PHE A 95 3.62 -11.67 -2.99
N ASN A 96 3.31 -10.39 -3.25
CA ASN A 96 4.32 -9.35 -3.38
C ASN A 96 4.38 -8.47 -2.13
N VAL A 97 5.57 -8.31 -1.58
CA VAL A 97 5.82 -7.57 -0.33
C VAL A 97 6.85 -6.48 -0.53
N LYS A 98 6.58 -5.29 -0.02
CA LYS A 98 7.56 -4.20 0.06
C LYS A 98 8.09 -4.06 1.48
N PHE A 99 9.41 -4.07 1.64
CA PHE A 99 10.12 -3.95 2.94
C PHE A 99 10.61 -2.52 3.23
N ASP A 100 10.04 -1.52 2.56
CA ASP A 100 10.41 -0.11 2.68
C ASP A 100 9.54 0.58 3.74
N PHE A 101 9.95 0.44 4.99
CA PHE A 101 9.26 1.04 6.11
C PHE A 101 10.06 2.24 6.63
N GLU A 102 9.62 3.46 6.26
CA GLU A 102 10.23 4.74 6.67
C GLU A 102 10.43 4.91 8.19
N ALA A 103 9.77 4.08 9.03
CA ALA A 103 9.90 4.13 10.48
C ALA A 103 10.92 3.13 11.06
N CYS A 104 11.52 2.27 10.24
CA CYS A 104 12.63 1.41 10.66
C CYS A 104 13.95 2.17 10.51
N GLU A 105 14.72 2.29 11.59
CA GLU A 105 16.06 2.91 11.57
C GLU A 105 17.06 2.08 10.76
N VAL A 106 16.81 0.77 10.64
CA VAL A 106 17.58 -0.16 9.82
C VAL A 106 16.61 -0.88 8.88
N ILE A 107 16.77 -0.67 7.58
CA ILE A 107 16.00 -1.40 6.56
C ILE A 107 16.74 -2.72 6.31
N SER A 108 16.12 -3.82 6.73
CA SER A 108 16.60 -5.17 6.47
C SER A 108 15.73 -5.82 5.40
N TYR A 109 16.37 -6.50 4.45
CA TYR A 109 15.71 -7.18 3.35
C TYR A 109 15.76 -8.69 3.57
N PRO A 110 14.75 -9.44 3.11
CA PRO A 110 14.80 -10.89 3.21
C PRO A 110 15.94 -11.44 2.35
N GLU A 111 16.69 -12.37 2.91
CA GLU A 111 17.61 -13.23 2.16
C GLU A 111 16.82 -14.22 1.29
N PHE A 112 17.27 -14.38 0.04
CA PHE A 112 16.65 -15.29 -0.90
C PHE A 112 16.84 -16.76 -0.50
N GLY A 113 15.76 -17.54 -0.54
CA GLY A 113 15.75 -18.96 -0.18
C GLY A 113 15.76 -19.26 1.32
N LYS A 114 15.90 -18.24 2.18
CA LYS A 114 15.79 -18.40 3.64
C LYS A 114 14.32 -18.56 4.05
N SER A 115 14.06 -19.42 5.04
CA SER A 115 12.73 -19.69 5.57
C SER A 115 12.42 -18.77 6.76
N TYR A 116 11.20 -18.23 6.81
CA TYR A 116 10.73 -17.29 7.82
C TYR A 116 9.38 -17.71 8.41
N ILE A 117 9.16 -17.34 9.67
CA ILE A 117 7.83 -17.25 10.27
C ILE A 117 7.28 -15.87 9.95
N MET A 118 6.07 -15.83 9.40
CA MET A 118 5.37 -14.60 9.07
C MET A 118 4.15 -14.38 9.97
N LEU A 119 4.01 -13.18 10.48
CA LEU A 119 2.84 -12.70 11.22
C LEU A 119 2.14 -11.63 10.40
N GLU A 120 0.83 -11.75 10.24
CA GLU A 120 -0.02 -10.77 9.57
C GLU A 120 -1.01 -10.17 10.56
N THR A 121 -1.14 -8.84 10.56
CA THR A 121 -2.18 -8.14 11.30
C THR A 121 -3.56 -8.35 10.67
N SER A 122 -4.60 -8.49 11.50
CA SER A 122 -5.99 -8.44 11.02
C SER A 122 -6.48 -7.01 10.71
N ALA A 123 -5.72 -5.98 11.10
CA ALA A 123 -6.08 -4.58 10.90
C ALA A 123 -5.40 -3.98 9.67
N PHE A 124 -6.16 -3.35 8.79
CA PHE A 124 -5.61 -2.66 7.62
C PHE A 124 -4.76 -1.45 8.02
N PHE A 125 -3.45 -1.51 7.77
CA PHE A 125 -2.48 -0.57 8.31
C PHE A 125 -2.40 0.77 7.54
N GLU A 126 -2.62 0.77 6.23
CA GLU A 126 -2.34 1.94 5.38
C GLU A 126 -3.21 3.16 5.76
N SER A 127 -4.46 2.92 6.18
CA SER A 127 -5.35 3.98 6.69
C SER A 127 -4.79 4.65 7.95
N TYR A 128 -4.30 3.87 8.92
CA TYR A 128 -3.67 4.40 10.15
C TYR A 128 -2.34 5.08 9.86
N LYS A 129 -1.54 4.56 8.93
CA LYS A 129 -0.22 5.10 8.58
C LYS A 129 -0.29 6.58 8.20
N HIS A 130 -1.23 6.95 7.35
CA HIS A 130 -1.41 8.34 6.91
C HIS A 130 -1.80 9.27 8.07
N VAL A 131 -2.75 8.84 8.90
CA VAL A 131 -3.16 9.58 10.11
C VAL A 131 -2.00 9.73 11.09
N LEU A 132 -1.26 8.66 11.37
CA LEU A 132 -0.12 8.68 12.28
C LEU A 132 1.02 9.58 11.75
N LYS A 133 1.30 9.55 10.45
CA LYS A 133 2.25 10.48 9.81
C LYS A 133 1.80 11.92 9.98
N ALA A 134 0.52 12.21 9.79
CA ALA A 134 -0.04 13.55 9.99
C ALA A 134 0.11 14.02 11.45
N LEU A 135 -0.23 13.17 12.43
CA LEU A 135 -0.09 13.49 13.85
C LEU A 135 1.38 13.76 14.26
N LYS A 136 2.35 13.01 13.71
CA LYS A 136 3.78 13.27 13.92
C LYS A 136 4.20 14.66 13.46
N THR A 137 3.50 15.28 12.50
CA THR A 137 3.84 16.64 12.05
C THR A 137 3.56 17.70 13.12
N PHE A 138 2.49 17.57 13.90
CA PHE A 138 2.20 18.50 15.00
C PHE A 138 3.28 18.48 16.08
N LYS A 139 3.85 17.30 16.37
CA LYS A 139 4.99 17.17 17.30
C LYS A 139 6.21 17.97 16.82
N ARG A 140 6.47 17.99 15.50
CA ARG A 140 7.61 18.71 14.91
C ARG A 140 7.39 20.22 14.85
N GLU A 141 6.16 20.65 14.62
CA GLU A 141 5.83 22.08 14.47
C GLU A 141 5.65 22.82 15.79
N GLY A 142 5.60 22.08 16.90
CA GLY A 142 5.38 22.66 18.22
C GLY A 142 3.91 22.94 18.49
N GLU A 143 3.59 23.07 19.77
CA GLU A 143 2.22 23.18 20.24
C GLU A 143 1.49 24.44 19.76
N ASP A 144 2.22 25.53 19.48
CA ASP A 144 1.64 26.81 19.07
C ASP A 144 1.01 26.76 17.66
N ASN A 145 1.43 25.79 16.85
CA ASN A 145 0.85 25.57 15.52
C ASN A 145 -0.36 24.61 15.55
N PHE A 146 -0.72 24.06 16.72
CA PHE A 146 -1.86 23.16 16.84
C PHE A 146 -3.19 23.93 16.71
N PRO A 147 -4.05 23.58 15.74
CA PRO A 147 -5.30 24.30 15.51
C PRO A 147 -6.29 24.09 16.65
N PHE A 148 -7.00 25.16 17.05
CA PHE A 148 -7.98 25.13 18.15
C PHE A 148 -7.44 24.57 19.48
N LYS A 149 -6.14 24.75 19.78
CA LYS A 149 -5.48 24.26 21.01
C LYS A 149 -6.27 24.50 22.29
N GLU A 150 -6.77 25.73 22.47
CA GLU A 150 -7.61 26.13 23.61
C GLU A 150 -8.82 25.21 23.79
N ASN A 151 -9.51 24.86 22.70
CA ASN A 151 -10.76 24.12 22.74
C ASN A 151 -10.54 22.61 22.70
N LEU A 152 -9.64 22.12 21.85
CA LEU A 152 -9.44 20.68 21.62
C LEU A 152 -8.54 20.02 22.68
N VAL A 153 -7.53 20.75 23.17
CA VAL A 153 -6.52 20.24 24.13
C VAL A 153 -6.86 20.70 25.54
N TYR A 154 -7.00 22.02 25.75
CA TYR A 154 -7.25 22.57 27.09
C TYR A 154 -8.72 22.58 27.50
N CYS A 155 -9.63 22.12 26.63
CA CYS A 155 -11.06 22.07 26.88
C CYS A 155 -11.66 23.40 27.39
N GLN A 156 -11.10 24.52 26.91
CA GLN A 156 -11.60 25.86 27.23
C GLN A 156 -12.87 26.11 26.43
N ASN A 157 -14.01 25.83 27.06
CA ASN A 157 -15.33 25.93 26.45
C ASN A 157 -16.06 27.24 26.83
N ALA A 158 -15.30 28.25 27.27
CA ALA A 158 -15.78 29.62 27.40
C ALA A 158 -16.34 30.14 26.05
N MET A 159 -17.02 31.30 26.08
CA MET A 159 -17.64 31.92 24.91
C MET A 159 -16.76 31.82 23.66
N MET A 160 -17.19 31.00 22.69
CA MET A 160 -16.45 30.75 21.45
C MET A 160 -16.39 32.04 20.63
N PRO A 161 -15.20 32.49 20.18
CA PRO A 161 -15.10 33.67 19.34
C PRO A 161 -15.62 33.40 17.93
N LEU A 162 -15.99 34.48 17.22
CA LEU A 162 -16.38 34.40 15.82
C LEU A 162 -15.23 33.90 14.93
N PRO A 163 -15.53 33.20 13.82
CA PRO A 163 -14.56 32.93 12.77
C PRO A 163 -13.91 34.24 12.32
N LYS A 164 -12.57 34.25 12.23
CA LYS A 164 -11.80 35.47 11.89
C LYS A 164 -12.28 36.10 10.59
N TYR A 165 -12.63 35.27 9.60
CA TYR A 165 -13.13 35.77 8.32
C TYR A 165 -14.53 36.38 8.32
N LEU A 166 -15.33 36.13 9.36
CA LEU A 166 -16.67 36.70 9.52
C LEU A 166 -16.71 37.91 10.45
N LYS A 167 -15.64 38.16 11.24
CA LYS A 167 -15.62 39.17 12.31
C LYS A 167 -15.98 40.58 11.83
N GLU A 168 -15.46 40.97 10.66
CA GLU A 168 -15.61 42.31 10.08
C GLU A 168 -16.26 42.26 8.69
N ALA A 169 -16.73 41.09 8.26
CA ALA A 169 -17.31 40.92 6.94
C ALA A 169 -18.80 41.29 6.96
N SER A 170 -19.19 42.18 6.04
CA SER A 170 -20.60 42.29 5.64
C SER A 170 -20.95 41.04 4.83
N VAL A 171 -21.88 40.24 5.33
CA VAL A 171 -22.37 39.02 4.68
C VAL A 171 -23.78 39.23 4.13
N ASP A 172 -24.12 38.50 3.08
CA ASP A 172 -25.41 38.55 2.42
C ASP A 172 -26.23 37.27 2.72
N PHE A 173 -27.37 37.43 3.39
CA PHE A 173 -28.30 36.33 3.71
C PHE A 173 -29.36 36.09 2.64
N THR A 174 -29.39 36.89 1.58
CA THR A 174 -30.40 36.87 0.52
C THR A 174 -30.63 35.49 -0.08
N VAL A 175 -29.63 34.64 -0.04
CA VAL A 175 -29.62 33.29 -0.62
C VAL A 175 -30.36 32.29 0.24
N LEU A 176 -30.35 32.50 1.56
CA LEU A 176 -31.11 31.69 2.51
C LEU A 176 -32.58 32.13 2.56
N VAL A 177 -32.91 33.35 2.11
CA VAL A 177 -34.28 33.89 2.13
C VAL A 177 -35.12 33.42 0.93
N ASP A 178 -36.37 33.04 1.19
CA ASP A 178 -37.34 32.59 0.19
C ASP A 178 -37.58 33.62 -0.95
N ARG A 179 -37.41 33.18 -2.20
CA ARG A 179 -37.68 33.96 -3.42
C ARG A 179 -39.12 34.48 -3.51
N LYS A 180 -40.12 33.77 -3.00
CA LYS A 180 -41.53 34.23 -3.02
C LYS A 180 -41.74 35.45 -2.10
N LYS A 181 -41.06 35.49 -0.95
CA LYS A 181 -41.09 36.62 -0.02
C LYS A 181 -40.17 37.78 -0.45
N LYS A 182 -39.14 37.54 -1.27
CA LYS A 182 -38.37 38.62 -1.93
C LYS A 182 -39.23 39.54 -2.80
N ILE A 183 -40.28 39.00 -3.41
CA ILE A 183 -41.17 39.76 -4.30
C ILE A 183 -42.14 40.65 -3.50
N GLN A 184 -42.46 40.28 -2.25
CA GLN A 184 -43.31 41.07 -1.34
C GLN A 184 -42.53 42.16 -0.58
N MET A 185 -41.20 42.12 -0.58
CA MET A 185 -40.39 43.22 -0.04
C MET A 185 -40.45 44.40 -1.02
N ASN A 186 -41.07 45.50 -0.57
CA ASN A 186 -41.41 46.69 -1.36
C ASN A 186 -40.27 47.18 -2.27
N LYS A 187 -40.57 47.35 -3.56
CA LYS A 187 -39.67 47.90 -4.61
C LYS A 187 -39.37 49.41 -4.46
N ASN A 188 -40.02 50.12 -3.53
CA ASN A 188 -40.02 51.59 -3.47
C ASN A 188 -39.22 52.21 -2.30
N ASP A 189 -38.53 51.43 -1.45
CA ASP A 189 -37.60 51.99 -0.45
C ASP A 189 -36.14 51.74 -0.90
N PRO A 190 -35.37 52.78 -1.25
CA PRO A 190 -33.97 52.63 -1.67
C PRO A 190 -33.03 52.13 -0.55
N ARG A 191 -33.52 51.97 0.69
CA ARG A 191 -32.82 51.29 1.81
C ARG A 191 -33.09 49.79 1.88
N ASN A 192 -33.96 49.26 1.03
CA ASN A 192 -34.31 47.84 0.97
C ASN A 192 -33.40 47.09 -0.02
N ASN A 193 -32.10 47.33 0.07
CA ASN A 193 -31.07 46.56 -0.61
C ASN A 193 -30.78 45.29 0.25
N PRO A 194 -30.27 44.19 -0.36
CA PRO A 194 -30.35 42.79 0.14
C PRO A 194 -29.97 42.64 1.61
N VAL A 195 -30.44 41.57 2.30
CA VAL A 195 -30.24 41.33 3.74
C VAL A 195 -28.76 41.15 4.12
N LYS A 196 -28.02 42.25 3.98
CA LYS A 196 -26.62 42.40 4.26
C LYS A 196 -26.49 42.88 5.68
N CYS A 197 -25.83 42.09 6.49
CA CYS A 197 -25.59 42.42 7.87
C CYS A 197 -24.23 41.90 8.31
N TYR A 198 -23.82 42.35 9.49
CA TYR A 198 -22.65 41.80 10.16
C TYR A 198 -23.10 40.63 11.02
N ILE A 199 -22.36 39.51 10.97
CA ILE A 199 -22.59 38.32 11.80
C ILE A 199 -22.61 38.68 13.30
N SER A 200 -21.83 39.68 13.70
CA SER A 200 -21.77 40.20 15.07
C SER A 200 -23.06 40.86 15.58
N ASN A 201 -24.03 41.15 14.70
CA ASN A 201 -25.33 41.71 15.08
C ASN A 201 -26.50 40.76 14.74
N PRO A 202 -26.77 39.74 15.58
CA PRO A 202 -27.84 38.77 15.31
C PRO A 202 -29.24 39.37 15.17
N ALA A 203 -29.51 40.55 15.75
CA ALA A 203 -30.81 41.21 15.64
C ALA A 203 -31.14 41.68 14.22
N SER A 204 -30.11 41.82 13.37
CA SER A 204 -30.26 42.23 11.97
C SER A 204 -30.42 41.06 11.00
N TRP A 205 -30.41 39.81 11.49
CA TRP A 205 -30.53 38.63 10.65
C TRP A 205 -31.99 38.41 10.24
N PRO A 206 -32.26 37.78 9.08
CA PRO A 206 -33.60 37.32 8.76
C PRO A 206 -34.13 36.37 9.84
N SER A 207 -35.45 36.35 10.01
CA SER A 207 -36.14 35.38 10.87
C SER A 207 -36.07 33.95 10.31
N ALA A 208 -36.26 32.96 11.17
CA ALA A 208 -36.30 31.54 10.80
C ALA A 208 -37.32 31.26 9.66
N GLU A 209 -38.51 31.87 9.73
CA GLU A 209 -39.56 31.75 8.72
C GLU A 209 -39.17 32.34 7.36
N GLN A 210 -38.36 33.41 7.35
CA GLN A 210 -37.86 34.00 6.11
C GLN A 210 -36.82 33.09 5.45
N MET A 211 -36.01 32.39 6.26
CA MET A 211 -35.02 31.42 5.79
C MET A 211 -35.59 30.03 5.48
N ARG A 212 -36.88 29.79 5.77
CA ARG A 212 -37.52 28.47 5.73
C ARG A 212 -36.77 27.42 6.56
N LEU A 213 -36.27 27.86 7.71
CA LEU A 213 -35.66 26.99 8.70
C LEU A 213 -36.62 26.84 9.86
N ASP A 214 -36.66 25.66 10.45
CA ASP A 214 -37.28 25.52 11.75
C ASP A 214 -36.43 26.19 12.85
N LYS A 215 -36.97 26.24 14.07
CA LYS A 215 -36.30 26.88 15.21
C LYS A 215 -34.93 26.27 15.51
N SER A 216 -34.82 24.94 15.49
CA SER A 216 -33.57 24.24 15.80
C SER A 216 -32.51 24.41 14.71
N GLN A 217 -32.93 24.36 13.44
CA GLN A 217 -32.08 24.61 12.28
C GLN A 217 -31.59 26.06 12.26
N TYR A 218 -32.45 27.03 12.60
CA TYR A 218 -32.07 28.43 12.70
C TYR A 218 -31.03 28.68 13.79
N GLU A 219 -31.22 28.12 14.98
CA GLU A 219 -30.23 28.20 16.07
C GLU A 219 -28.92 27.48 15.69
N ALA A 220 -28.98 26.40 14.90
CA ALA A 220 -27.80 25.71 14.41
C ALA A 220 -27.03 26.55 13.38
N VAL A 221 -27.71 27.25 12.46
CA VAL A 221 -27.07 28.24 11.56
C VAL A 221 -26.41 29.35 12.38
N LYS A 222 -27.11 29.86 13.39
CA LYS A 222 -26.58 30.90 14.27
C LYS A 222 -25.33 30.42 15.00
N LEU A 223 -25.37 29.23 15.62
CA LEU A 223 -24.21 28.63 16.27
C LEU A 223 -23.03 28.49 15.30
N ALA A 224 -23.26 27.96 14.10
CA ALA A 224 -22.23 27.78 13.08
C ALA A 224 -21.59 29.11 12.70
N LEU A 225 -22.38 30.14 12.38
CA LEU A 225 -21.82 31.39 11.88
C LEU A 225 -21.19 32.26 12.99
N THR A 226 -21.62 32.14 14.25
CA THR A 226 -21.08 32.96 15.36
C THR A 226 -19.90 32.34 16.09
N ASN A 227 -19.57 31.07 15.85
CA ASN A 227 -18.54 30.36 16.61
C ASN A 227 -17.49 29.76 15.67
N LYS A 228 -16.20 29.94 15.99
CA LYS A 228 -15.09 29.28 15.26
C LYS A 228 -15.15 27.75 15.31
N LEU A 229 -15.78 27.19 16.34
CA LEU A 229 -16.03 25.76 16.51
C LEU A 229 -17.52 25.56 16.83
N ALA A 230 -18.22 24.82 15.97
CA ALA A 230 -19.65 24.59 16.10
C ALA A 230 -19.98 23.09 16.08
N LEU A 231 -20.82 22.67 17.04
CA LEU A 231 -21.33 21.31 17.15
C LEU A 231 -22.82 21.30 16.86
N ILE A 232 -23.20 20.66 15.76
CA ILE A 232 -24.60 20.49 15.36
C ILE A 232 -24.92 19.00 15.49
N GLN A 233 -25.77 18.69 16.46
CA GLN A 233 -26.30 17.35 16.65
C GLN A 233 -27.61 17.21 15.88
N GLY A 234 -27.84 16.07 15.21
CA GLY A 234 -29.15 15.79 14.65
C GLY A 234 -29.49 14.31 14.65
N PRO A 235 -30.64 13.89 15.23
CA PRO A 235 -31.19 12.56 15.03
C PRO A 235 -31.35 12.17 13.55
N PRO A 236 -31.65 10.90 13.23
CA PRO A 236 -31.94 10.50 11.85
C PRO A 236 -33.06 11.35 11.26
N GLY A 237 -32.92 11.83 10.02
CA GLY A 237 -34.00 12.53 9.31
C GLY A 237 -34.37 13.95 9.79
N THR A 238 -33.60 14.56 10.72
CA THR A 238 -33.82 15.95 11.17
C THR A 238 -33.18 17.02 10.28
N GLY A 239 -32.65 16.63 9.12
CA GLY A 239 -32.12 17.55 8.13
C GLY A 239 -30.66 17.97 8.33
N LYS A 240 -29.81 17.13 8.95
CA LYS A 240 -28.35 17.36 9.07
C LYS A 240 -27.70 17.78 7.74
N THR A 241 -27.82 16.95 6.71
CA THR A 241 -27.28 17.22 5.36
C THR A 241 -27.92 18.46 4.75
N PHE A 242 -29.24 18.61 4.87
CA PHE A 242 -29.95 19.81 4.38
C PHE A 242 -29.38 21.10 4.97
N LEU A 243 -29.15 21.12 6.29
CA LEU A 243 -28.55 22.26 6.98
C LEU A 243 -27.10 22.49 6.53
N GLY A 244 -26.31 21.42 6.40
CA GLY A 244 -24.96 21.47 5.84
C GLY A 244 -24.92 22.13 4.46
N VAL A 245 -25.85 21.75 3.58
CA VAL A 245 -25.98 22.33 2.22
C VAL A 245 -26.34 23.81 2.30
N LYS A 246 -27.24 24.22 3.20
CA LYS A 246 -27.57 25.64 3.40
C LYS A 246 -26.37 26.45 3.90
N LEU A 247 -25.57 25.90 4.81
CA LEU A 247 -24.34 26.54 5.30
C LEU A 247 -23.32 26.68 4.17
N VAL A 248 -23.06 25.63 3.40
CA VAL A 248 -22.15 25.69 2.23
C VAL A 248 -22.63 26.73 1.24
N LYS A 249 -23.92 26.73 0.91
CA LYS A 249 -24.54 27.71 0.01
C LYS A 249 -24.34 29.15 0.49
N PHE A 250 -24.59 29.41 1.76
CA PHE A 250 -24.34 30.72 2.38
C PHE A 250 -22.87 31.13 2.27
N LEU A 251 -21.94 30.22 2.56
CA LEU A 251 -20.51 30.49 2.50
C LEU A 251 -20.06 30.76 1.06
N LEU A 252 -20.53 29.99 0.08
CA LEU A 252 -20.21 30.18 -1.33
C LEU A 252 -20.69 31.52 -1.87
N ASP A 253 -21.85 32.00 -1.46
CA ASP A 253 -22.34 33.32 -1.89
C ASP A 253 -21.63 34.48 -1.17
N ASN A 254 -20.86 34.18 -0.12
CA ASN A 254 -20.03 35.12 0.64
C ASN A 254 -18.52 34.89 0.46
N LYS A 255 -18.11 34.35 -0.69
CA LYS A 255 -16.70 34.07 -1.08
C LYS A 255 -15.73 35.25 -0.91
N HIS A 256 -16.20 36.49 -1.04
CA HIS A 256 -15.36 37.68 -0.84
C HIS A 256 -14.72 37.74 0.55
N SER A 257 -15.36 37.14 1.56
CA SER A 257 -14.88 37.17 2.94
C SER A 257 -13.77 36.16 3.24
N TRP A 258 -13.69 35.05 2.51
CA TRP A 258 -12.79 33.92 2.82
C TRP A 258 -11.93 33.41 1.65
N TRP A 259 -12.44 33.45 0.41
CA TRP A 259 -11.80 32.90 -0.79
C TRP A 259 -11.03 33.97 -1.59
N ASN A 260 -11.66 35.11 -1.86
CA ASN A 260 -11.11 36.20 -2.68
C ASN A 260 -10.43 37.28 -1.83
N ARG A 261 -9.47 36.88 -0.99
CA ARG A 261 -8.71 37.84 -0.18
C ARG A 261 -7.51 38.39 -0.94
N PRO A 262 -7.29 39.71 -0.94
CA PRO A 262 -6.14 40.30 -1.60
C PRO A 262 -4.84 39.80 -0.93
N ASN A 263 -3.82 39.52 -1.75
CA ASN A 263 -2.49 39.08 -1.31
C ASN A 263 -2.44 37.72 -0.57
N GLU A 264 -3.53 36.95 -0.58
CA GLU A 264 -3.56 35.57 -0.07
C GLU A 264 -3.81 34.59 -1.23
N ARG A 265 -3.19 33.40 -1.16
CA ARG A 265 -3.62 32.28 -2.00
C ARG A 265 -5.04 31.87 -1.59
N HIS A 266 -5.80 31.34 -2.55
CA HIS A 266 -7.14 30.86 -2.30
C HIS A 266 -7.18 29.74 -1.26
N LYS A 267 -8.16 29.74 -0.36
CA LYS A 267 -8.27 28.75 0.72
C LYS A 267 -9.66 28.12 0.71
N PRO A 268 -9.82 26.90 0.17
CA PRO A 268 -11.11 26.25 -0.05
C PRO A 268 -11.88 25.97 1.23
N ILE A 269 -13.16 25.66 1.06
CA ILE A 269 -13.91 24.85 2.02
C ILE A 269 -13.44 23.40 1.85
N LEU A 270 -13.02 22.76 2.94
CA LEU A 270 -12.78 21.32 2.99
C LEU A 270 -14.02 20.64 3.57
N MET A 271 -14.61 19.75 2.79
CA MET A 271 -15.75 18.92 3.18
C MET A 271 -15.27 17.49 3.40
N ILE A 272 -15.56 16.96 4.58
CA ILE A 272 -15.12 15.62 4.99
C ILE A 272 -16.34 14.81 5.42
N CYS A 273 -16.47 13.60 4.89
CA CYS A 273 -17.45 12.60 5.35
C CYS A 273 -16.74 11.28 5.68
N TYR A 274 -17.39 10.41 6.45
CA TYR A 274 -16.83 9.10 6.77
C TYR A 274 -16.84 8.18 5.54
N THR A 275 -17.97 8.11 4.84
CA THR A 275 -18.18 7.20 3.69
C THR A 275 -18.21 7.94 2.34
N ASN A 276 -17.91 7.22 1.25
CA ASN A 276 -18.05 7.76 -0.11
C ASN A 276 -19.51 8.10 -0.43
N HIS A 277 -20.44 7.26 -0.01
CA HIS A 277 -21.87 7.47 -0.26
C HIS A 277 -22.37 8.76 0.38
N ALA A 278 -22.04 9.01 1.66
CA ALA A 278 -22.41 10.25 2.34
C ALA A 278 -21.77 11.47 1.68
N LEU A 279 -20.49 11.37 1.30
CA LEU A 279 -19.77 12.43 0.60
C LEU A 279 -20.43 12.81 -0.72
N ASP A 280 -20.71 11.80 -1.56
CA ASP A 280 -21.25 12.00 -2.89
C ASP A 280 -22.66 12.60 -2.79
N GLN A 281 -23.52 12.07 -1.91
CA GLN A 281 -24.86 12.60 -1.67
C GLN A 281 -24.82 14.06 -1.19
N PHE A 282 -23.93 14.39 -0.24
CA PHE A 282 -23.82 15.76 0.27
C PHE A 282 -23.32 16.71 -0.84
N LEU A 283 -22.36 16.26 -1.65
CA LEU A 283 -21.79 17.06 -2.73
C LEU A 283 -22.79 17.30 -3.86
N GLU A 284 -23.58 16.30 -4.25
CA GLU A 284 -24.68 16.41 -5.22
C GLU A 284 -25.66 17.50 -4.82
N TYR A 285 -26.15 17.45 -3.57
CA TYR A 285 -27.06 18.48 -3.07
C TYR A 285 -26.42 19.87 -3.08
N CYS A 286 -25.11 19.98 -2.77
CA CYS A 286 -24.41 21.25 -2.88
C CYS A 286 -24.32 21.75 -4.32
N ILE A 287 -23.99 20.87 -5.27
CA ILE A 287 -23.88 21.20 -6.70
C ILE A 287 -25.23 21.67 -7.25
N ASP A 288 -26.30 20.93 -6.94
CA ASP A 288 -27.65 21.24 -7.41
C ASP A 288 -28.20 22.53 -6.78
N GLU A 289 -28.13 22.67 -5.46
CA GLU A 289 -28.66 23.83 -4.75
C GLU A 289 -27.90 25.12 -5.07
N CYS A 290 -26.59 25.02 -5.30
CA CYS A 290 -25.71 26.15 -5.59
C CYS A 290 -25.50 26.36 -7.10
N LYS A 291 -26.00 25.47 -7.96
CA LYS A 291 -25.84 25.49 -9.43
C LYS A 291 -24.38 25.56 -9.86
N LEU A 292 -23.53 24.74 -9.25
CA LEU A 292 -22.09 24.75 -9.51
C LEU A 292 -21.79 23.99 -10.80
N THR A 293 -21.08 24.64 -11.73
CA THR A 293 -20.58 23.99 -12.96
C THR A 293 -19.07 23.78 -12.93
N SER A 294 -18.38 24.40 -11.97
CA SER A 294 -16.92 24.36 -11.80
C SER A 294 -16.52 24.79 -10.38
N GLY A 295 -15.24 24.61 -10.03
CA GLY A 295 -14.70 25.00 -8.73
C GLY A 295 -15.08 24.04 -7.59
N VAL A 296 -15.38 22.79 -7.92
CA VAL A 296 -15.57 21.69 -6.98
C VAL A 296 -14.58 20.59 -7.36
N VAL A 297 -13.88 20.05 -6.37
CA VAL A 297 -12.97 18.91 -6.54
C VAL A 297 -13.40 17.80 -5.59
N ARG A 298 -13.83 16.68 -6.16
CA ARG A 298 -14.10 15.43 -5.43
C ARG A 298 -12.86 14.55 -5.51
N VAL A 299 -12.27 14.24 -4.36
CA VAL A 299 -11.07 13.39 -4.27
C VAL A 299 -11.46 11.97 -3.89
N GLY A 300 -10.86 10.99 -4.57
CA GLY A 300 -11.15 9.56 -4.45
C GLY A 300 -11.68 8.99 -5.79
N GLY A 301 -11.50 7.68 -6.01
CA GLY A 301 -11.89 7.00 -7.25
C GLY A 301 -13.25 6.27 -7.21
N ARG A 302 -13.95 6.29 -6.08
CA ARG A 302 -15.13 5.43 -5.82
C ARG A 302 -16.51 6.06 -6.00
N SER A 303 -16.58 7.22 -6.66
CA SER A 303 -17.90 7.81 -6.90
C SER A 303 -18.70 6.88 -7.79
N LYS A 304 -19.89 6.48 -7.35
CA LYS A 304 -20.87 5.79 -8.20
C LYS A 304 -21.80 6.77 -8.91
N SER A 305 -21.70 8.05 -8.59
CA SER A 305 -22.53 9.10 -9.16
C SER A 305 -21.97 9.59 -10.49
N GLU A 306 -22.75 9.41 -11.55
CA GLU A 306 -22.48 9.97 -12.88
C GLU A 306 -22.45 11.50 -12.87
N SER A 307 -23.23 12.14 -11.98
CA SER A 307 -23.29 13.60 -11.88
C SER A 307 -22.00 14.21 -11.34
N LEU A 308 -21.21 13.42 -10.60
CA LEU A 308 -19.96 13.85 -9.98
C LEU A 308 -18.71 13.56 -10.84
N GLU A 309 -18.83 12.73 -11.87
CA GLU A 309 -17.77 12.46 -12.85
C GLU A 309 -16.99 13.71 -13.31
N PRO A 310 -17.63 14.84 -13.71
CA PRO A 310 -16.89 16.02 -14.15
C PRO A 310 -16.10 16.72 -13.03
N PHE A 311 -16.40 16.43 -11.76
CA PHE A 311 -15.77 17.04 -10.58
C PHE A 311 -14.72 16.12 -9.93
N LEU A 312 -14.58 14.87 -10.38
CA LEU A 312 -13.54 13.96 -9.92
C LEU A 312 -12.15 14.51 -10.25
N LEU A 313 -11.25 14.52 -9.26
CA LEU A 313 -9.87 15.03 -9.43
C LEU A 313 -9.16 14.42 -10.64
N LYS A 314 -9.31 13.10 -10.84
CA LYS A 314 -8.74 12.36 -11.97
C LYS A 314 -9.25 12.90 -13.32
N ASN A 315 -10.56 13.10 -13.44
CA ASN A 315 -11.18 13.58 -14.67
C ASN A 315 -10.85 15.06 -14.93
N LEU A 316 -10.79 15.88 -13.87
CA LEU A 316 -10.33 17.26 -13.96
C LEU A 316 -8.89 17.32 -14.47
N LYS A 317 -8.00 16.49 -13.91
CA LYS A 317 -6.61 16.36 -14.37
C LYS A 317 -6.54 15.93 -15.84
N GLN A 318 -7.30 14.92 -16.26
CA GLN A 318 -7.35 14.48 -17.66
C GLN A 318 -7.88 15.58 -18.61
N SER A 319 -8.90 16.33 -18.18
CA SER A 319 -9.45 17.47 -18.91
C SER A 319 -8.43 18.62 -19.05
N LEU A 320 -7.65 18.91 -18.01
CA LEU A 320 -6.59 19.92 -18.06
C LEU A 320 -5.40 19.47 -18.92
N LYS A 321 -5.04 18.18 -18.87
CA LYS A 321 -4.03 17.56 -19.77
C LYS A 321 -4.45 17.75 -21.23
N SER A 322 -5.68 17.40 -21.59
CA SER A 322 -6.17 17.50 -22.98
C SER A 322 -6.26 18.95 -23.47
N LYS A 323 -6.62 19.89 -22.59
CA LYS A 323 -6.66 21.33 -22.90
C LYS A 323 -5.30 22.04 -22.86
N ARG A 324 -4.21 21.34 -22.48
CA ARG A 324 -2.86 21.91 -22.29
C ARG A 324 -2.83 23.09 -21.30
N GLN A 325 -3.63 23.01 -20.24
CA GLN A 325 -3.76 24.03 -19.21
C GLN A 325 -2.97 23.72 -17.94
N ILE A 326 -2.20 22.63 -17.93
CA ILE A 326 -1.32 22.26 -16.83
C ILE A 326 -0.06 23.11 -16.89
N ASP A 327 0.50 23.42 -15.72
CA ASP A 327 1.81 24.04 -15.61
C ASP A 327 2.84 23.21 -16.39
N ARG A 328 3.43 23.84 -17.42
CA ARG A 328 4.41 23.20 -18.30
C ARG A 328 5.58 22.64 -17.51
N THR A 329 6.00 23.34 -16.46
CA THR A 329 7.13 22.94 -15.61
C THR A 329 6.83 21.63 -14.89
N ILE A 330 5.66 21.52 -14.26
CA ILE A 330 5.21 20.29 -13.58
C ILE A 330 5.12 19.14 -14.57
N TYR A 331 4.51 19.38 -15.74
CA TYR A 331 4.41 18.37 -16.78
C TYR A 331 5.78 17.87 -17.26
N TYR A 332 6.71 18.77 -17.59
CA TYR A 332 8.06 18.38 -18.02
C TYR A 332 8.81 17.62 -16.94
N ASN A 333 8.68 18.01 -15.67
CA ASN A 333 9.30 17.32 -14.55
C ASN A 333 8.75 15.90 -14.40
N ILE A 334 7.43 15.70 -14.50
CA ILE A 334 6.80 14.37 -14.47
C ILE A 334 7.34 13.49 -15.61
N VAL A 335 7.37 14.00 -16.84
CA VAL A 335 7.85 13.23 -18.00
C VAL A 335 9.34 12.85 -17.86
N ASN A 336 10.19 13.77 -17.42
CA ASN A 336 11.60 13.49 -17.20
C ASN A 336 11.80 12.45 -16.09
N GLN A 337 11.02 12.55 -15.02
CA GLN A 337 11.07 11.63 -13.89
C GLN A 337 10.63 10.22 -14.30
N TYR A 338 9.59 10.11 -15.12
CA TYR A 338 9.12 8.85 -15.67
C TYR A 338 10.21 8.14 -16.49
N ARG A 339 10.93 8.86 -17.35
CA ARG A 339 12.04 8.28 -18.14
C ARG A 339 13.12 7.65 -17.26
N LYS A 340 13.53 8.34 -16.19
CA LYS A 340 14.51 7.80 -15.24
C LYS A 340 14.00 6.52 -14.57
N ILE A 341 12.75 6.54 -14.10
CA ILE A 341 12.09 5.37 -13.49
C ILE A 341 12.08 4.20 -14.48
N SER A 342 11.71 4.42 -15.75
CA SER A 342 11.69 3.36 -16.77
C SER A 342 13.08 2.75 -17.00
N THR A 343 14.13 3.56 -17.11
CA THR A 343 15.50 3.04 -17.26
C THR A 343 15.94 2.21 -16.04
N LEU A 344 15.55 2.59 -14.82
CA LEU A 344 15.83 1.82 -13.62
C LEU A 344 15.02 0.52 -13.56
N LYS A 345 13.74 0.53 -13.98
CA LYS A 345 12.92 -0.68 -14.09
C LYS A 345 13.57 -1.71 -15.01
N GLU A 346 14.05 -1.29 -16.18
CA GLU A 346 14.73 -2.17 -17.14
C GLU A 346 16.00 -2.79 -16.53
N ASN A 347 16.83 -1.96 -15.87
CA ASN A 347 18.03 -2.43 -15.20
C ASN A 347 17.71 -3.45 -14.09
N LEU A 348 16.71 -3.18 -13.25
CA LEU A 348 16.26 -4.11 -12.21
C LEU A 348 15.73 -5.42 -12.79
N ALA A 349 14.89 -5.35 -13.82
CA ALA A 349 14.34 -6.53 -14.48
C ALA A 349 15.45 -7.42 -15.07
N SER A 350 16.52 -6.83 -15.61
CA SER A 350 17.66 -7.60 -16.13
C SER A 350 18.43 -8.36 -15.04
N VAL A 351 18.65 -7.73 -13.87
CA VAL A 351 19.36 -8.36 -12.74
C VAL A 351 18.48 -9.41 -12.07
N SER A 352 17.20 -9.12 -11.86
CA SER A 352 16.21 -10.05 -11.31
C SER A 352 16.10 -11.33 -12.14
N ARG A 353 15.92 -11.22 -13.47
CA ARG A 353 15.89 -12.39 -14.37
C ARG A 353 17.16 -13.23 -14.29
N THR A 354 18.31 -12.58 -14.12
CA THR A 354 19.59 -13.29 -14.00
C THR A 354 19.61 -14.11 -12.70
N LEU A 355 19.16 -13.54 -11.59
CA LEU A 355 19.07 -14.25 -10.31
C LEU A 355 18.04 -15.38 -10.35
N ASP A 356 16.86 -15.17 -10.94
CA ASP A 356 15.83 -16.22 -11.08
C ASP A 356 16.34 -17.47 -11.78
N LEU A 357 17.09 -17.27 -12.87
CA LEU A 357 17.67 -18.37 -13.64
C LEU A 357 18.75 -19.12 -12.83
N ILE A 358 19.46 -18.42 -11.94
CA ILE A 358 20.45 -19.02 -11.03
C ILE A 358 19.74 -19.80 -9.91
N PHE A 359 18.74 -19.20 -9.24
CA PHE A 359 18.02 -19.83 -8.13
C PHE A 359 17.27 -21.08 -8.53
N ASN A 360 16.58 -21.03 -9.67
CA ASN A 360 15.85 -22.19 -10.20
C ASN A 360 16.76 -23.18 -10.93
N CYS A 361 18.07 -22.98 -10.89
CA CYS A 361 19.05 -23.87 -11.50
C CYS A 361 18.82 -24.07 -13.01
N GLN A 362 18.30 -23.03 -13.68
CA GLN A 362 17.88 -23.10 -15.09
C GLN A 362 18.97 -22.62 -16.07
N ALA A 363 20.09 -22.10 -15.57
CA ALA A 363 21.20 -21.65 -16.41
C ALA A 363 22.55 -21.85 -15.71
N ILE A 364 23.59 -22.08 -16.51
CA ILE A 364 24.99 -22.01 -16.07
C ILE A 364 25.52 -20.61 -16.40
N LEU A 365 26.24 -20.00 -15.46
CA LEU A 365 26.87 -18.71 -15.69
C LEU A 365 28.06 -18.87 -16.65
N THR A 366 28.10 -18.01 -17.66
CA THR A 366 29.19 -17.99 -18.64
C THR A 366 30.51 -17.60 -17.97
N ILE A 367 31.63 -18.08 -18.52
CA ILE A 367 32.98 -17.68 -18.06
C ILE A 367 33.12 -16.15 -18.10
N GLN A 368 32.49 -15.48 -19.06
CA GLN A 368 32.55 -14.04 -19.20
C GLN A 368 31.97 -13.27 -18.00
N LYS A 369 30.94 -13.81 -17.34
CA LYS A 369 30.41 -13.28 -16.07
C LYS A 369 31.25 -13.72 -14.87
N LEU A 370 31.74 -14.96 -14.87
CA LEU A 370 32.48 -15.50 -13.73
C LEU A 370 33.95 -15.06 -13.64
N LYS A 371 34.56 -14.57 -14.73
CA LYS A 371 36.00 -14.26 -14.80
C LYS A 371 36.51 -13.32 -13.70
N ASN A 372 35.65 -12.43 -13.18
CA ASN A 372 36.01 -11.48 -12.12
C ASN A 372 35.99 -12.12 -10.71
N TYR A 373 35.40 -13.32 -10.58
CA TYR A 373 35.23 -14.05 -9.31
C TYR A 373 36.08 -15.31 -9.22
N ILE A 374 36.68 -15.72 -10.35
CA ILE A 374 37.63 -16.82 -10.45
C ILE A 374 39.02 -16.28 -10.12
N ASN A 375 39.81 -17.03 -9.34
CA ASN A 375 41.22 -16.70 -9.11
C ASN A 375 41.96 -16.62 -10.47
N PRO A 376 42.75 -15.58 -10.76
CA PRO A 376 43.45 -15.45 -12.05
C PRO A 376 44.23 -16.69 -12.47
N MET A 377 44.84 -17.41 -11.51
CA MET A 377 45.57 -18.65 -11.78
C MET A 377 44.65 -19.78 -12.24
N HIS A 378 43.45 -19.89 -11.66
CA HIS A 378 42.43 -20.86 -12.05
C HIS A 378 41.81 -20.50 -13.40
N LEU A 379 41.59 -19.21 -13.65
CA LEU A 379 41.07 -18.73 -14.93
C LEU A 379 42.07 -19.04 -16.06
N ASP A 380 43.36 -18.81 -15.84
CA ASP A 380 44.39 -19.22 -16.79
C ASP A 380 44.39 -20.74 -17.00
N GLN A 381 44.21 -21.56 -15.96
CA GLN A 381 44.12 -23.02 -16.09
C GLN A 381 42.89 -23.52 -16.85
N LEU A 382 41.75 -22.85 -16.73
CA LEU A 382 40.56 -23.10 -17.56
C LEU A 382 40.84 -22.73 -19.03
N LEU A 383 41.56 -21.63 -19.27
CA LEU A 383 41.81 -21.07 -20.60
C LEU A 383 43.08 -21.61 -21.30
N ILE A 384 43.96 -22.32 -20.59
CA ILE A 384 45.21 -22.87 -21.15
C ILE A 384 44.95 -23.86 -22.28
N ASN A 385 43.85 -24.62 -22.23
CA ASN A 385 43.44 -25.52 -23.31
C ASN A 385 42.90 -24.75 -24.53
N HIS A 386 42.27 -23.59 -24.34
CA HIS A 386 41.84 -22.69 -25.41
C HIS A 386 43.01 -22.13 -26.23
N ARG A 387 44.18 -21.94 -25.61
CA ARG A 387 45.36 -21.39 -26.33
C ARG A 387 46.03 -22.41 -27.25
N ARG A 388 45.66 -23.70 -27.19
CA ARG A 388 46.41 -24.77 -27.87
C ARG A 388 45.82 -25.29 -29.17
N ASN A 389 44.53 -25.19 -29.46
CA ASN A 389 43.95 -25.51 -30.79
C ASN A 389 42.53 -24.92 -30.94
N ASP A 390 42.24 -24.41 -32.13
CA ASP A 390 40.97 -23.85 -32.65
C ASP A 390 40.52 -22.43 -32.19
N LYS A 391 40.33 -21.57 -33.20
CA LYS A 391 39.84 -20.18 -33.07
C LYS A 391 38.30 -20.08 -33.00
N ASP A 392 37.58 -21.19 -33.12
CA ASP A 392 36.12 -21.24 -33.29
C ASP A 392 35.37 -21.94 -32.13
N ILE A 393 36.05 -22.30 -31.03
CA ILE A 393 35.42 -22.98 -29.88
C ILE A 393 34.95 -21.94 -28.85
N ASP A 394 33.67 -22.01 -28.46
CA ASP A 394 33.07 -21.15 -27.43
C ASP A 394 33.81 -21.33 -26.09
N LEU A 395 34.24 -20.23 -25.45
CA LEU A 395 34.92 -20.21 -24.16
C LEU A 395 34.20 -21.03 -23.08
N ASN A 396 32.87 -21.01 -23.09
CA ASN A 396 32.07 -21.73 -22.09
C ASN A 396 32.22 -23.25 -22.18
N PHE A 397 32.72 -23.76 -23.30
CA PHE A 397 33.03 -25.16 -23.48
C PHE A 397 33.95 -25.71 -22.37
N TYR A 398 35.05 -25.00 -22.07
CA TYR A 398 36.03 -25.45 -21.09
C TYR A 398 35.47 -25.49 -19.66
N LEU A 399 34.50 -24.63 -19.36
CA LEU A 399 33.78 -24.67 -18.10
C LEU A 399 32.86 -25.89 -18.02
N ILE A 400 32.15 -26.20 -19.10
CA ILE A 400 31.24 -27.36 -19.19
C ILE A 400 32.03 -28.67 -19.08
N ASP A 401 33.17 -28.76 -19.77
CA ASP A 401 34.11 -29.89 -19.71
C ASP A 401 34.67 -30.07 -18.29
N TRP A 402 35.16 -28.99 -17.69
CA TRP A 402 35.71 -29.02 -16.34
C TRP A 402 34.67 -29.45 -15.31
N LEU A 403 33.42 -28.99 -15.44
CA LEU A 403 32.29 -29.42 -14.60
C LEU A 403 31.91 -30.91 -14.79
N GLY A 404 32.50 -31.62 -15.76
CA GLY A 404 32.26 -33.03 -16.03
C GLY A 404 30.96 -33.30 -16.78
N LEU A 405 30.38 -32.29 -17.42
CA LEU A 405 29.07 -32.42 -18.10
C LEU A 405 29.17 -33.10 -19.47
N LEU A 406 30.39 -33.33 -20.00
CA LEU A 406 30.63 -33.94 -21.31
C LEU A 406 30.80 -35.47 -21.27
N ASP A 407 31.43 -36.00 -20.22
CA ASP A 407 31.80 -37.42 -20.05
C ASP A 407 30.71 -38.27 -19.37
N PHE A 408 29.44 -37.89 -19.52
CA PHE A 408 28.31 -38.62 -18.93
C PHE A 408 28.19 -40.06 -19.47
N ASP A 409 28.60 -41.05 -18.65
CA ASP A 409 28.22 -42.47 -18.72
C ASP A 409 27.42 -42.84 -17.46
N GLU A 410 26.21 -43.41 -17.65
CA GLU A 410 25.19 -43.68 -16.60
C GLU A 410 25.69 -44.60 -15.46
N GLU A 411 26.64 -45.50 -15.73
CA GLU A 411 27.00 -46.59 -14.80
C GLU A 411 28.06 -46.19 -13.75
N ASP A 412 28.95 -45.24 -14.07
CA ASP A 412 30.05 -44.86 -13.16
C ASP A 412 29.64 -43.82 -12.09
N PHE A 413 28.68 -42.93 -12.39
CA PHE A 413 28.28 -41.87 -11.46
C PHE A 413 27.34 -42.38 -10.35
N VAL A 414 26.43 -43.31 -10.67
CA VAL A 414 25.55 -43.96 -9.67
C VAL A 414 26.37 -44.85 -8.74
N GLY A 415 27.35 -45.59 -9.27
CA GLY A 415 28.27 -46.40 -8.45
C GLY A 415 29.21 -45.58 -7.55
N GLN A 416 29.57 -44.35 -7.94
CA GLN A 416 30.32 -43.43 -7.08
C GLN A 416 29.44 -42.74 -6.02
N LEU A 417 28.14 -42.57 -6.30
CA LEU A 417 27.15 -42.04 -5.35
C LEU A 417 26.74 -43.05 -4.28
N GLU A 418 26.63 -44.34 -4.62
CA GLU A 418 26.33 -45.42 -3.65
C GLU A 418 27.49 -45.64 -2.65
N ASN A 419 28.74 -45.39 -3.04
CA ASN A 419 29.90 -45.50 -2.14
C ASN A 419 30.05 -44.30 -1.16
N LEU A 420 29.19 -43.29 -1.25
CA LEU A 420 29.16 -42.12 -0.36
C LEU A 420 27.97 -42.14 0.62
N GLU A 421 27.17 -43.22 0.64
CA GLU A 421 26.16 -43.46 1.67
C GLU A 421 26.81 -43.94 2.98
N LEU A 422 27.43 -43.02 3.72
CA LEU A 422 27.66 -43.23 5.14
C LEU A 422 27.19 -42.00 5.92
N THR A 423 26.20 -42.27 6.79
CA THR A 423 25.61 -41.43 7.84
C THR A 423 24.36 -40.60 7.51
N GLU A 424 23.32 -41.23 6.97
CA GLU A 424 21.94 -40.89 7.35
C GLU A 424 21.55 -41.64 8.64
N GLU A 425 22.02 -41.16 9.80
CA GLU A 425 21.53 -41.69 11.09
C GLU A 425 21.09 -40.61 12.10
N LEU A 426 20.96 -39.34 11.68
CA LEU A 426 20.54 -38.25 12.58
C LEU A 426 19.32 -37.43 12.14
N HIS A 427 18.62 -37.79 11.07
CA HIS A 427 17.32 -37.17 10.70
C HIS A 427 16.09 -38.03 10.99
N GLY A 428 16.28 -39.34 11.22
CA GLY A 428 15.18 -40.30 11.44
C GLY A 428 14.62 -40.36 12.88
N GLN A 429 15.22 -39.67 13.86
CA GLN A 429 14.78 -39.74 15.26
C GLN A 429 13.92 -38.56 15.75
N PHE A 430 13.69 -37.52 14.93
CA PHE A 430 12.85 -36.38 15.32
C PHE A 430 11.44 -36.38 14.69
N VAL A 431 11.17 -37.22 13.69
CA VAL A 431 9.88 -37.28 12.98
C VAL A 431 8.93 -38.33 13.57
N THR A 432 9.42 -39.32 14.31
CA THR A 432 8.57 -40.38 14.89
C THR A 432 8.02 -40.05 16.29
N GLY A 433 8.37 -38.89 16.87
CA GLY A 433 7.89 -38.43 18.17
C GLY A 433 6.67 -37.50 18.15
N LEU A 434 6.07 -37.24 16.99
CA LEU A 434 4.91 -36.34 16.83
C LEU A 434 3.60 -37.05 16.43
N ASN A 435 3.58 -38.38 16.40
CA ASN A 435 2.41 -39.19 16.05
C ASN A 435 1.73 -39.88 17.26
N ALA A 436 1.97 -39.38 18.47
CA ALA A 436 1.27 -39.84 19.66
C ALA A 436 0.70 -38.63 20.39
N ASP A 437 -0.39 -38.07 19.88
CA ASP A 437 -1.37 -37.23 20.60
C ASP A 437 -2.60 -37.06 19.69
N GLN A 438 -3.29 -38.16 19.42
CA GLN A 438 -4.58 -38.18 18.70
C GLN A 438 -5.81 -38.07 19.63
N ASP A 439 -5.62 -37.86 20.94
CA ASP A 439 -6.72 -37.94 21.92
C ASP A 439 -7.07 -36.60 22.61
N GLN A 440 -6.81 -35.44 22.01
CA GLN A 440 -7.25 -34.14 22.55
C GLN A 440 -7.94 -33.20 21.53
N GLU A 441 -8.42 -33.72 20.40
CA GLU A 441 -9.11 -32.94 19.35
C GLU A 441 -10.62 -32.74 19.58
N GLU A 442 -11.19 -33.18 20.70
CA GLU A 442 -12.63 -33.02 20.96
C GLU A 442 -13.00 -31.73 21.73
N GLU A 443 -12.10 -31.10 22.48
CA GLU A 443 -12.42 -29.86 23.21
C GLU A 443 -12.21 -28.57 22.41
N SER A 444 -11.52 -28.61 21.26
CA SER A 444 -11.31 -27.43 20.41
C SER A 444 -12.35 -27.24 19.30
N LYS A 445 -13.25 -28.21 19.09
CA LYS A 445 -14.28 -28.14 18.04
C LYS A 445 -15.51 -27.31 18.45
N GLU A 446 -15.76 -27.11 19.75
CA GLU A 446 -16.86 -26.24 20.22
C GLU A 446 -16.54 -24.74 20.18
N LEU A 447 -15.25 -24.35 20.08
CA LEU A 447 -14.86 -22.93 20.06
C LEU A 447 -14.74 -22.32 18.66
N ILE A 448 -14.81 -23.13 17.60
CA ILE A 448 -14.63 -22.67 16.21
C ILE A 448 -15.97 -22.36 15.53
N GLN A 449 -17.11 -22.81 16.07
CA GLN A 449 -18.43 -22.59 15.45
C GLN A 449 -19.16 -21.29 15.84
N ASN A 450 -18.60 -20.43 16.70
CA ASN A 450 -19.28 -19.20 17.15
C ASN A 450 -18.60 -17.88 16.72
N ASN A 451 -17.66 -17.91 15.77
CA ASN A 451 -17.03 -16.68 15.25
C ASN A 451 -17.61 -16.24 13.89
N GLU A 452 -18.93 -16.30 13.73
CA GLU A 452 -19.59 -15.39 12.81
C GLU A 452 -19.60 -14.00 13.46
N GLN A 453 -18.52 -13.24 13.25
CA GLN A 453 -18.54 -11.82 13.58
C GLN A 453 -19.65 -11.16 12.76
N PRO A 454 -20.47 -10.28 13.37
CA PRO A 454 -21.46 -9.51 12.63
C PRO A 454 -20.74 -8.69 11.56
N ASN A 455 -21.27 -8.70 10.34
CA ASN A 455 -20.84 -7.91 9.19
C ASN A 455 -20.28 -6.55 9.64
N LEU A 456 -18.94 -6.47 9.68
CA LEU A 456 -18.21 -5.23 9.86
C LEU A 456 -18.66 -4.29 8.75
N ALA A 457 -19.09 -3.08 9.13
CA ALA A 457 -19.43 -2.02 8.19
C ALA A 457 -18.33 -1.88 7.12
N GLU A 458 -18.78 -1.69 5.88
CA GLU A 458 -18.02 -1.86 4.65
C GLU A 458 -16.61 -1.21 4.63
N PRO A 459 -15.63 -1.84 3.96
CA PRO A 459 -14.22 -1.48 3.95
C PRO A 459 -13.94 -0.35 2.95
N ASP A 460 -14.60 0.80 3.09
CA ASP A 460 -14.41 1.93 2.18
C ASP A 460 -12.92 2.34 2.11
N SER A 461 -12.18 2.27 3.22
CA SER A 461 -10.76 2.63 3.28
C SER A 461 -9.82 1.68 2.53
N GLU A 462 -10.03 0.36 2.65
CA GLU A 462 -9.09 -0.64 2.13
C GLU A 462 -9.09 -0.59 0.61
N GLU A 463 -10.29 -0.67 0.06
CA GLU A 463 -10.47 -0.72 -1.36
C GLU A 463 -10.35 0.70 -2.01
N GLU A 464 -10.40 1.80 -1.23
CA GLU A 464 -10.04 3.16 -1.68
C GLU A 464 -8.56 3.25 -2.04
N ASP A 465 -7.71 2.69 -1.19
CA ASP A 465 -6.27 2.65 -1.42
C ASP A 465 -5.92 1.78 -2.62
N ASP A 466 -6.56 0.63 -2.77
CA ASP A 466 -6.42 -0.23 -3.95
C ASP A 466 -6.75 0.51 -5.24
N ASN A 467 -7.91 1.17 -5.28
CA ASN A 467 -8.33 1.92 -6.47
C ASN A 467 -7.39 3.07 -6.78
N PHE A 468 -6.95 3.81 -5.77
CA PHE A 468 -6.00 4.88 -5.98
C PHE A 468 -4.67 4.38 -6.56
N ASN A 469 -4.19 3.23 -6.09
CA ASN A 469 -2.97 2.63 -6.62
C ASN A 469 -3.16 2.16 -8.06
N LYS A 470 -4.29 1.52 -8.38
CA LYS A 470 -4.67 1.18 -9.75
C LYS A 470 -4.75 2.41 -10.65
N GLU A 471 -5.33 3.51 -10.16
CA GLU A 471 -5.41 4.78 -10.90
C GLU A 471 -4.02 5.36 -11.17
N ARG A 472 -3.11 5.31 -10.20
CA ARG A 472 -1.72 5.73 -10.40
C ARG A 472 -0.98 4.88 -11.43
N ILE A 473 -1.22 3.56 -11.45
CA ILE A 473 -0.67 2.64 -12.45
C ILE A 473 -1.22 2.96 -13.85
N LEU A 474 -2.50 3.30 -13.97
CA LEU A 474 -3.10 3.70 -15.25
C LEU A 474 -2.56 5.05 -15.74
N ASP A 475 -2.30 6.01 -14.84
CA ASP A 475 -1.67 7.30 -15.15
C ASP A 475 -0.20 7.13 -15.61
N ASP A 476 0.44 6.01 -15.26
CA ASP A 476 1.79 5.61 -15.67
C ASP A 476 1.84 5.01 -17.08
N ASN A 477 0.70 4.67 -17.71
CA ASN A 477 0.65 4.24 -19.11
C ASN A 477 0.79 5.44 -20.05
N PHE A 478 1.91 6.15 -19.95
CA PHE A 478 2.33 7.25 -20.84
C PHE A 478 2.81 6.76 -22.22
N ASP A 479 2.33 5.58 -22.64
CA ASP A 479 2.78 4.88 -23.86
C ASP A 479 2.36 5.57 -25.15
N ASP A 480 1.41 6.51 -25.11
CA ASP A 480 0.89 7.16 -26.31
C ASP A 480 1.77 8.27 -26.90
N PHE A 481 2.83 8.73 -26.20
CA PHE A 481 3.69 9.83 -26.68
C PHE A 481 5.19 9.56 -26.73
N THR A 482 5.66 8.44 -26.21
CA THR A 482 7.07 8.04 -26.31
C THR A 482 7.19 6.66 -26.89
N SER A 483 6.88 6.53 -28.18
CA SER A 483 7.27 5.39 -29.02
C SER A 483 8.79 5.36 -29.24
N THR A 484 9.55 5.22 -28.15
CA THR A 484 10.95 4.85 -28.24
C THR A 484 10.97 3.33 -28.18
N LYS A 485 11.19 2.71 -29.35
CA LYS A 485 11.45 1.27 -29.45
C LYS A 485 12.46 0.88 -28.38
N VAL A 486 11.97 0.17 -27.36
CA VAL A 486 12.78 -0.43 -26.30
C VAL A 486 13.76 -1.37 -26.98
N LEU A 487 15.05 -1.08 -26.81
CA LEU A 487 16.14 -1.89 -27.33
C LEU A 487 16.08 -3.25 -26.65
N ASN A 488 15.92 -4.31 -27.46
CA ASN A 488 16.22 -5.68 -27.04
C ASN A 488 17.68 -5.71 -26.56
N LEU A 489 17.87 -5.76 -25.24
CA LEU A 489 19.19 -5.95 -24.63
C LEU A 489 19.46 -7.44 -24.45
N ASP A 490 20.68 -7.80 -24.84
CA ASP A 490 21.20 -9.14 -25.13
C ASP A 490 20.89 -10.21 -24.07
N THR A 491 20.19 -11.27 -24.48
CA THR A 491 20.14 -12.54 -23.75
C THR A 491 21.36 -13.43 -24.02
N LYS A 492 22.39 -12.94 -24.72
CA LYS A 492 23.58 -13.71 -25.15
C LYS A 492 24.56 -14.12 -24.03
N GLU A 493 24.29 -13.76 -22.77
CA GLU A 493 25.28 -13.85 -21.68
C GLU A 493 25.01 -14.94 -20.64
N LEU A 494 23.94 -15.73 -20.81
CA LEU A 494 23.54 -16.86 -19.97
C LEU A 494 23.36 -18.08 -20.86
N LEU A 495 23.95 -19.22 -20.50
CA LEU A 495 23.67 -20.47 -21.20
C LEU A 495 22.37 -21.06 -20.66
N LYS A 496 21.28 -20.82 -21.40
CA LYS A 496 19.98 -21.42 -21.07
C LYS A 496 20.01 -22.93 -21.33
N LYS A 497 19.10 -23.67 -20.70
CA LYS A 497 18.98 -25.14 -20.83
C LYS A 497 19.07 -25.64 -22.28
N GLU A 498 18.38 -24.96 -23.20
CA GLU A 498 18.33 -25.32 -24.62
C GLU A 498 19.68 -25.09 -25.33
N GLU A 499 20.36 -23.98 -25.05
CA GLU A 499 21.65 -23.62 -25.66
C GLU A 499 22.79 -24.50 -25.13
N LEU A 500 22.79 -24.79 -23.82
CA LEU A 500 23.74 -25.71 -23.19
C LEU A 500 23.68 -27.10 -23.85
N TYR A 501 22.47 -27.57 -24.13
CA TYR A 501 22.22 -28.86 -24.75
C TYR A 501 22.70 -28.91 -26.20
N ASP A 502 22.41 -27.88 -26.99
CA ASP A 502 22.88 -27.78 -28.37
C ASP A 502 24.42 -27.71 -28.44
N MET A 503 25.07 -27.04 -27.49
CA MET A 503 26.53 -27.01 -27.37
C MET A 503 27.11 -28.40 -27.06
N ILE A 504 26.56 -29.10 -26.05
CA ILE A 504 27.01 -30.46 -25.67
C ILE A 504 26.86 -31.44 -26.84
N LYS A 505 25.73 -31.37 -27.56
CA LYS A 505 25.46 -32.20 -28.76
C LYS A 505 26.43 -31.93 -29.89
N THR A 506 26.61 -30.66 -30.24
CA THR A 506 27.50 -30.24 -31.33
C THR A 506 28.91 -30.71 -31.08
N TYR A 507 29.36 -30.63 -29.83
CA TYR A 507 30.72 -31.01 -29.46
C TYR A 507 30.94 -32.53 -29.40
N ARG A 508 30.00 -33.30 -28.82
CA ARG A 508 30.07 -34.79 -28.86
C ARG A 508 30.16 -35.32 -30.28
N TYR A 509 29.51 -34.63 -31.22
CA TYR A 509 29.61 -34.92 -32.66
C TYR A 509 30.99 -34.56 -33.23
N GLN A 510 31.55 -33.40 -32.88
CA GLN A 510 32.87 -32.94 -33.35
C GLN A 510 34.05 -33.74 -32.79
N MET A 511 34.02 -34.13 -31.52
CA MET A 511 35.10 -34.90 -30.87
C MET A 511 35.08 -36.40 -31.20
N GLY A 512 34.15 -36.86 -32.02
CA GLY A 512 34.08 -38.25 -32.42
C GLY A 512 33.92 -39.21 -31.24
N TYR A 513 33.10 -38.84 -30.23
CA TYR A 513 32.65 -39.76 -29.17
C TYR A 513 31.76 -40.86 -29.82
N SER A 514 32.47 -41.75 -30.49
CA SER A 514 32.05 -42.99 -31.11
C SER A 514 32.95 -44.04 -30.50
N LYS A 515 32.80 -44.29 -29.20
CA LYS A 515 33.36 -45.52 -28.62
C LYS A 515 32.28 -46.59 -28.67
N GLU A 516 32.46 -47.47 -29.65
CA GLU A 516 31.90 -48.82 -29.75
C GLU A 516 30.35 -48.91 -29.66
N GLY A 517 29.69 -48.53 -30.75
CA GLY A 517 28.66 -49.40 -31.31
C GLY A 517 27.26 -49.41 -30.68
N LYS A 518 26.82 -48.41 -29.90
CA LYS A 518 25.42 -48.35 -29.41
C LYS A 518 24.68 -47.02 -29.50
N TRP A 519 25.13 -46.02 -30.25
CA TRP A 519 24.22 -44.93 -30.66
C TRP A 519 23.57 -45.25 -32.00
N LYS A 520 22.53 -46.10 -31.98
CA LYS A 520 21.54 -46.05 -33.06
C LYS A 520 20.85 -44.70 -32.93
N VAL A 521 21.03 -43.82 -33.91
CA VAL A 521 20.16 -42.65 -34.10
C VAL A 521 18.73 -43.17 -34.27
N LYS A 522 18.03 -43.39 -33.16
CA LYS A 522 16.60 -43.66 -33.17
C LYS A 522 15.92 -42.32 -33.38
N LYS A 523 15.49 -42.07 -34.62
CA LYS A 523 14.61 -40.95 -34.96
C LYS A 523 13.40 -40.96 -34.00
N GLY A 524 13.37 -40.03 -33.05
CA GLY A 524 12.21 -39.87 -32.17
C GLY A 524 12.41 -38.82 -31.08
N LYS A 525 11.55 -37.80 -31.10
CA LYS A 525 11.43 -36.71 -30.10
C LYS A 525 11.38 -37.21 -28.64
N LYS A 526 10.82 -38.41 -28.40
CA LYS A 526 10.64 -39.00 -27.06
C LYS A 526 11.90 -39.49 -26.33
N VAL A 527 12.98 -39.85 -27.05
CA VAL A 527 14.24 -40.27 -26.41
C VAL A 527 15.05 -39.02 -25.99
N ILE A 528 14.87 -37.94 -26.75
CA ILE A 528 15.47 -36.62 -26.51
C ILE A 528 14.93 -36.02 -25.20
N ASP A 529 13.63 -36.18 -24.92
CA ASP A 529 13.00 -35.67 -23.70
C ASP A 529 13.44 -36.43 -22.42
N ALA A 530 13.75 -37.73 -22.52
CA ALA A 530 14.15 -38.56 -21.38
C ALA A 530 15.59 -38.32 -20.90
N ASP A 531 16.53 -38.11 -21.84
CA ASP A 531 17.91 -37.72 -21.48
C ASP A 531 17.95 -36.27 -20.94
N PHE A 532 16.98 -35.44 -21.32
CA PHE A 532 16.80 -34.06 -20.85
C PHE A 532 16.27 -34.00 -19.40
N GLU A 533 15.21 -34.76 -19.07
CA GLU A 533 14.70 -34.89 -17.69
C GLU A 533 15.79 -35.44 -16.75
N LYS A 534 16.66 -36.35 -17.21
CA LYS A 534 17.75 -36.92 -16.41
C LYS A 534 18.87 -35.92 -16.10
N LEU A 535 19.25 -35.08 -17.06
CA LEU A 535 20.26 -34.03 -16.84
C LEU A 535 19.73 -32.96 -15.88
N GLU A 536 18.44 -32.63 -16.00
CA GLU A 536 17.69 -31.76 -15.09
C GLU A 536 17.66 -32.32 -13.66
N THR A 537 17.32 -33.60 -13.50
CA THR A 537 17.30 -34.28 -12.20
C THR A 537 18.68 -34.34 -11.55
N THR A 538 19.75 -34.48 -12.36
CA THR A 538 21.13 -34.59 -11.86
C THR A 538 21.68 -33.23 -11.43
N LEU A 539 21.40 -32.19 -12.22
CA LEU A 539 21.63 -30.82 -11.83
C LEU A 539 20.89 -30.54 -10.51
N GLU A 540 19.58 -30.77 -10.43
CA GLU A 540 18.79 -30.59 -9.20
C GLU A 540 19.38 -31.33 -7.99
N LYS A 541 19.85 -32.57 -8.15
CA LYS A 541 20.52 -33.35 -7.09
C LYS A 541 21.88 -32.75 -6.68
N ILE A 542 22.67 -32.26 -7.62
CA ILE A 542 23.94 -31.57 -7.36
C ILE A 542 23.67 -30.26 -6.62
N PHE A 543 22.71 -29.46 -7.09
CA PHE A 543 22.30 -28.19 -6.46
C PHE A 543 21.73 -28.41 -5.04
N ALA A 544 20.93 -29.46 -4.82
CA ALA A 544 20.33 -29.79 -3.52
C ALA A 544 21.31 -30.34 -2.46
N LYS A 545 22.37 -31.06 -2.87
CA LYS A 545 23.42 -31.53 -1.94
C LYS A 545 24.42 -30.43 -1.58
N THR A 546 24.71 -29.52 -2.50
CA THR A 546 25.71 -28.45 -2.29
C THR A 546 25.20 -27.32 -1.38
N SER A 547 23.88 -27.13 -1.28
CA SER A 547 23.28 -26.16 -0.36
C SER A 547 23.35 -26.58 1.12
N ASN A 548 23.54 -27.87 1.42
CA ASN A 548 23.36 -28.42 2.76
C ASN A 548 24.60 -29.02 3.44
N GLN A 549 25.78 -29.05 2.82
CA GLN A 549 26.96 -29.65 3.44
C GLN A 549 28.27 -28.93 3.10
N TYR A 550 29.24 -29.07 4.00
CA TYR A 550 30.64 -28.60 4.03
C TYR A 550 30.93 -27.36 4.89
N SER A 551 31.94 -27.52 5.74
CA SER A 551 32.39 -26.51 6.70
C SER A 551 33.19 -25.41 5.99
N ASN A 552 33.18 -24.17 6.51
CA ASN A 552 33.97 -23.05 5.97
C ASN A 552 35.47 -23.37 5.82
N ASN A 553 35.99 -24.36 6.55
CA ASN A 553 37.39 -24.75 6.49
C ASN A 553 37.76 -25.51 5.19
N ASP A 554 36.84 -26.31 4.64
CA ASP A 554 37.10 -27.11 3.42
C ASP A 554 37.14 -26.23 2.16
N LEU A 555 36.30 -25.19 2.11
CA LEU A 555 36.28 -24.22 0.99
C LEU A 555 37.60 -23.44 0.85
N SER A 556 38.24 -23.07 1.97
CA SER A 556 39.49 -22.30 1.95
C SER A 556 40.67 -23.07 1.34
N LEU A 557 40.67 -24.39 1.46
CA LEU A 557 41.70 -25.28 0.90
C LEU A 557 41.47 -25.48 -0.61
N ILE A 558 40.21 -25.63 -1.03
CA ILE A 558 39.83 -25.80 -2.43
C ILE A 558 40.07 -24.50 -3.23
N GLU A 559 39.77 -23.34 -2.64
CA GLU A 559 39.98 -22.03 -3.26
C GLU A 559 41.47 -21.73 -3.53
N ASN A 560 42.37 -22.28 -2.70
CA ASN A 560 43.82 -22.12 -2.85
C ASN A 560 44.51 -23.27 -3.60
N CYS A 561 43.74 -24.15 -4.25
CA CYS A 561 44.31 -25.30 -4.95
C CYS A 561 45.24 -24.83 -6.09
N PRO A 562 46.47 -25.36 -6.18
CA PRO A 562 47.41 -24.99 -7.24
C PRO A 562 47.00 -25.48 -8.63
N ASN A 563 46.13 -26.49 -8.74
CA ASN A 563 45.64 -26.99 -10.02
C ASN A 563 44.18 -27.49 -9.94
N ILE A 564 43.25 -26.76 -10.58
CA ILE A 564 41.81 -27.07 -10.59
C ILE A 564 41.43 -28.38 -11.30
N TRP A 565 42.29 -28.90 -12.17
CA TRP A 565 42.05 -30.16 -12.90
C TRP A 565 42.36 -31.39 -12.06
N ARG A 566 43.02 -31.23 -10.91
CA ARG A 566 43.26 -32.30 -9.94
C ARG A 566 42.12 -32.51 -8.95
N LEU A 567 41.14 -31.60 -8.94
CA LEU A 567 39.94 -31.70 -8.12
C LEU A 567 39.03 -32.82 -8.65
N ASP A 568 38.38 -33.53 -7.75
CA ASP A 568 37.29 -34.44 -8.10
C ASP A 568 36.03 -33.66 -8.54
N TYR A 569 35.04 -34.34 -9.12
CA TYR A 569 33.84 -33.67 -9.64
C TYR A 569 33.06 -32.90 -8.56
N THR A 570 32.96 -33.44 -7.35
CA THR A 570 32.25 -32.80 -6.23
C THR A 570 32.94 -31.50 -5.80
N GLN A 571 34.26 -31.51 -5.70
CA GLN A 571 35.09 -30.34 -5.38
C GLN A 571 35.04 -29.28 -6.49
N ARG A 572 34.97 -29.69 -7.76
CA ARG A 572 34.79 -28.75 -8.89
C ARG A 572 33.44 -28.07 -8.82
N HIS A 573 32.37 -28.82 -8.55
CA HIS A 573 31.03 -28.27 -8.37
C HIS A 573 31.00 -27.29 -7.19
N LEU A 574 31.57 -27.67 -6.04
CA LEU A 574 31.68 -26.80 -4.86
C LEU A 574 32.42 -25.48 -5.18
N LEU A 575 33.54 -25.54 -5.89
CA LEU A 575 34.31 -24.36 -6.27
C LEU A 575 33.54 -23.48 -7.26
N TYR A 576 32.83 -24.08 -8.23
CA TYR A 576 31.93 -23.35 -9.13
C TYR A 576 30.82 -22.65 -8.33
N PHE A 577 30.16 -23.35 -7.41
CA PHE A 577 29.12 -22.76 -6.56
C PHE A 577 29.63 -21.65 -5.66
N HIS A 578 30.88 -21.76 -5.20
CA HIS A 578 31.54 -20.68 -4.49
C HIS A 578 31.69 -19.42 -5.37
N TRP A 579 32.10 -19.56 -6.64
CA TRP A 579 32.16 -18.44 -7.57
C TRP A 579 30.77 -17.87 -7.89
N VAL A 580 29.77 -18.73 -8.07
CA VAL A 580 28.37 -18.33 -8.27
C VAL A 580 27.84 -17.58 -7.05
N ASN A 581 28.15 -18.02 -5.83
CA ASN A 581 27.77 -17.35 -4.59
C ASN A 581 28.44 -15.96 -4.46
N LYS A 582 29.72 -15.84 -4.84
CA LYS A 582 30.38 -14.52 -4.92
C LYS A 582 29.70 -13.58 -5.92
N TYR A 583 29.37 -14.10 -7.11
CA TYR A 583 28.60 -13.34 -8.11
C TYR A 583 27.22 -12.95 -7.60
N LYS A 584 26.50 -13.89 -6.97
CA LYS A 584 25.18 -13.69 -6.37
C LYS A 584 25.23 -12.57 -5.33
N ASN A 585 26.18 -12.60 -4.41
CA ASN A 585 26.33 -11.58 -3.37
C ASN A 585 26.54 -10.18 -3.99
N GLU A 586 27.35 -10.06 -5.04
CA GLU A 586 27.52 -8.78 -5.76
C GLU A 586 26.23 -8.33 -6.47
N GLN A 587 25.49 -9.26 -7.09
CA GLN A 587 24.19 -8.92 -7.69
C GLN A 587 23.16 -8.49 -6.64
N GLU A 588 23.13 -9.14 -5.48
CA GLU A 588 22.28 -8.75 -4.36
C GLU A 588 22.64 -7.35 -3.84
N GLU A 589 23.91 -7.01 -3.72
CA GLU A 589 24.36 -5.65 -3.39
C GLU A 589 23.96 -4.63 -4.46
N LYS A 590 24.10 -4.99 -5.73
CA LYS A 590 23.65 -4.15 -6.85
C LYS A 590 22.15 -3.92 -6.83
N ILE A 591 21.34 -4.94 -6.50
CA ILE A 591 19.90 -4.80 -6.29
C ILE A 591 19.63 -3.81 -5.16
N LYS A 592 20.32 -3.91 -4.02
CA LYS A 592 20.14 -2.97 -2.90
C LYS A 592 20.44 -1.53 -3.32
N GLN A 593 21.50 -1.30 -4.09
CA GLN A 593 21.84 0.05 -4.61
C GLN A 593 20.80 0.58 -5.59
N LEU A 594 20.40 -0.24 -6.56
CA LEU A 594 19.35 0.11 -7.53
C LEU A 594 18.00 0.34 -6.83
N ASN A 595 17.70 -0.40 -5.76
CA ASN A 595 16.51 -0.22 -4.94
C ASN A 595 16.47 1.17 -4.31
N ASN A 596 17.56 1.59 -3.67
CA ASN A 596 17.65 2.91 -3.06
C ASN A 596 17.48 4.02 -4.10
N GLN A 597 18.09 3.89 -5.27
CA GLN A 597 17.92 4.85 -6.37
C GLN A 597 16.47 4.87 -6.88
N TYR A 598 15.89 3.69 -7.12
CA TYR A 598 14.52 3.55 -7.60
C TYR A 598 13.52 4.16 -6.63
N ASN A 599 13.63 3.86 -5.33
CA ASN A 599 12.74 4.41 -4.31
C ASN A 599 12.84 5.93 -4.21
N ASN A 600 14.05 6.50 -4.31
CA ASN A 600 14.23 7.95 -4.35
C ASN A 600 13.50 8.59 -5.55
N GLU A 601 13.65 8.00 -6.74
CA GLU A 601 13.00 8.52 -7.95
C GLU A 601 11.46 8.33 -7.90
N ILE A 602 10.96 7.24 -7.31
CA ILE A 602 9.51 7.03 -7.07
C ILE A 602 8.96 8.04 -6.07
N ASN A 603 9.67 8.31 -4.97
CA ASN A 603 9.26 9.30 -3.98
C ASN A 603 9.17 10.71 -4.61
N GLN A 604 10.16 11.09 -5.41
CA GLN A 604 10.12 12.34 -6.19
C GLN A 604 8.94 12.38 -7.18
N MET A 605 8.65 11.27 -7.86
CA MET A 605 7.47 11.17 -8.73
C MET A 605 6.18 11.38 -7.94
N GLN A 606 6.06 10.79 -6.75
CA GLN A 606 4.89 10.97 -5.89
C GLN A 606 4.74 12.43 -5.45
N GLU A 607 5.83 13.11 -5.09
CA GLU A 607 5.83 14.54 -4.76
C GLU A 607 5.36 15.40 -5.94
N LEU A 608 5.86 15.14 -7.15
CA LEU A 608 5.44 15.86 -8.36
C LEU A 608 3.94 15.66 -8.66
N ARG A 609 3.41 14.45 -8.46
CA ARG A 609 1.97 14.20 -8.62
C ARG A 609 1.15 14.94 -7.57
N LEU A 610 1.58 14.96 -6.31
CA LEU A 610 0.91 15.74 -5.27
C LEU A 610 0.95 17.25 -5.55
N GLN A 611 2.03 17.74 -6.17
CA GLN A 611 2.11 19.14 -6.63
C GLN A 611 1.12 19.44 -7.76
N GLU A 612 0.97 18.52 -8.72
CA GLU A 612 -0.05 18.61 -9.78
C GLU A 612 -1.45 18.65 -9.16
N ASP A 613 -1.78 17.70 -8.29
CA ASP A 613 -3.08 17.62 -7.60
C ASP A 613 -3.37 18.88 -6.77
N ARG A 614 -2.36 19.37 -6.03
CA ARG A 614 -2.42 20.62 -5.27
C ARG A 614 -2.82 21.79 -6.16
N SER A 615 -2.23 21.92 -7.35
CA SER A 615 -2.52 23.05 -8.24
C SER A 615 -4.00 23.13 -8.61
N ILE A 616 -4.65 21.97 -8.81
CA ILE A 616 -6.07 21.87 -9.13
C ILE A 616 -6.92 22.18 -7.89
N MET A 617 -6.56 21.59 -6.75
CA MET A 617 -7.27 21.76 -5.48
C MET A 617 -7.20 23.19 -4.94
N GLN A 618 -6.08 23.89 -5.14
CA GLN A 618 -5.86 25.25 -4.64
C GLN A 618 -6.87 26.25 -5.20
N ASP A 619 -7.33 26.06 -6.44
CA ASP A 619 -8.25 26.96 -7.15
C ASP A 619 -9.73 26.55 -7.04
N ALA A 620 -10.04 25.48 -6.28
CA ALA A 620 -11.40 25.01 -6.05
C ALA A 620 -12.09 25.69 -4.87
N TYR A 621 -13.36 26.08 -5.00
CA TYR A 621 -14.15 26.59 -3.88
C TYR A 621 -14.40 25.54 -2.81
N ILE A 622 -14.63 24.29 -3.24
CA ILE A 622 -14.88 23.13 -2.40
C ILE A 622 -13.90 22.03 -2.78
N ILE A 623 -13.21 21.48 -1.79
CA ILE A 623 -12.55 20.18 -1.87
C ILE A 623 -13.36 19.22 -1.00
N ALA A 624 -13.84 18.14 -1.59
CA ALA A 624 -14.65 17.13 -0.93
C ALA A 624 -13.92 15.78 -0.95
N MET A 625 -13.76 15.14 0.22
CA MET A 625 -13.06 13.87 0.36
C MET A 625 -13.52 13.08 1.58
N THR A 626 -13.25 11.78 1.60
CA THR A 626 -13.42 10.95 2.79
C THR A 626 -12.34 11.24 3.83
N THR A 627 -12.54 10.79 5.06
CA THR A 627 -11.56 10.96 6.16
C THR A 627 -10.20 10.33 5.83
N THR A 628 -10.21 9.16 5.20
CA THR A 628 -9.06 8.45 4.61
C THR A 628 -8.36 9.29 3.55
N GLY A 629 -9.12 9.81 2.58
CA GLY A 629 -8.62 10.75 1.57
C GLY A 629 -7.93 11.97 2.20
N SER A 630 -8.52 12.54 3.26
CA SER A 630 -7.93 13.67 3.98
C SER A 630 -6.59 13.35 4.63
N SER A 631 -6.49 12.20 5.30
CA SER A 631 -5.22 11.77 5.91
C SER A 631 -4.12 11.55 4.86
N ARG A 632 -4.48 11.00 3.69
CA ARG A 632 -3.56 10.75 2.58
C ARG A 632 -3.04 12.04 1.96
N TYR A 633 -3.94 13.00 1.74
CA TYR A 633 -3.62 14.31 1.19
C TYR A 633 -3.22 15.33 2.27
N HIS A 634 -2.89 14.89 3.50
CA HIS A 634 -2.55 15.78 4.61
C HIS A 634 -1.49 16.83 4.26
N SER A 635 -0.41 16.43 3.58
CA SER A 635 0.65 17.35 3.16
C SER A 635 0.12 18.43 2.22
N VAL A 636 -0.72 18.04 1.25
CA VAL A 636 -1.37 18.94 0.30
C VAL A 636 -2.37 19.86 0.99
N LEU A 637 -3.23 19.33 1.87
CA LEU A 637 -4.22 20.11 2.61
C LEU A 637 -3.57 21.11 3.56
N LYS A 638 -2.47 20.74 4.21
CA LYS A 638 -1.70 21.65 5.06
C LYS A 638 -1.12 22.81 4.26
N ASP A 639 -0.63 22.52 3.06
CA ASP A 639 -0.05 23.48 2.12
C ASP A 639 -1.09 24.40 1.46
N ILE A 640 -2.29 23.88 1.19
CA ILE A 640 -3.44 24.65 0.71
C ILE A 640 -3.98 25.53 1.85
N GLY A 641 -4.02 24.98 3.06
CA GLY A 641 -4.56 25.62 4.26
C GLY A 641 -6.06 25.94 4.18
N PRO A 642 -6.96 24.95 4.00
CA PRO A 642 -8.40 25.18 4.04
C PRO A 642 -8.81 25.98 5.27
N ARG A 643 -9.55 27.05 5.03
CA ARG A 643 -9.93 28.00 6.09
C ARG A 643 -11.15 27.50 6.86
N ILE A 644 -12.05 26.83 6.14
CA ILE A 644 -13.33 26.34 6.64
C ILE A 644 -13.33 24.83 6.44
N ILE A 645 -13.58 24.09 7.52
CA ILE A 645 -13.68 22.64 7.50
C ILE A 645 -15.07 22.25 7.99
N ILE A 646 -15.78 21.48 7.18
CA ILE A 646 -17.10 20.95 7.50
C ILE A 646 -16.98 19.43 7.52
N VAL A 647 -17.31 18.83 8.66
CA VAL A 647 -17.31 17.37 8.83
C VAL A 647 -18.75 16.92 9.03
N GLU A 648 -19.26 16.12 8.09
CA GLU A 648 -20.51 15.39 8.26
C GLU A 648 -20.23 14.01 8.85
N GLU A 649 -21.21 13.42 9.53
CA GLU A 649 -21.07 12.15 10.25
C GLU A 649 -19.96 12.18 11.31
N ALA A 650 -19.69 13.36 11.88
CA ALA A 650 -18.55 13.59 12.78
C ALA A 650 -18.54 12.71 14.04
N ALA A 651 -19.69 12.13 14.41
CA ALA A 651 -19.82 11.20 15.52
C ALA A 651 -19.32 9.78 15.21
N GLU A 652 -19.28 9.39 13.93
CA GLU A 652 -18.84 8.08 13.45
C GLU A 652 -17.35 8.07 13.08
N VAL A 653 -16.69 9.23 13.15
CA VAL A 653 -15.29 9.41 12.75
C VAL A 653 -14.37 9.40 13.97
N PHE A 654 -13.27 8.66 13.89
CA PHE A 654 -12.19 8.70 14.88
C PHE A 654 -11.65 10.12 15.08
N GLU A 655 -11.41 10.50 16.34
CA GLU A 655 -10.83 11.81 16.67
C GLU A 655 -9.55 12.11 15.88
N ALA A 656 -8.64 11.15 15.83
CA ALA A 656 -7.36 11.28 15.13
C ALA A 656 -7.53 11.65 13.65
N HIS A 657 -8.60 11.17 12.99
CA HIS A 657 -8.84 11.44 11.58
C HIS A 657 -9.28 12.88 11.37
N ILE A 658 -10.21 13.40 12.19
CA ILE A 658 -10.62 14.81 12.13
C ILE A 658 -9.43 15.71 12.46
N VAL A 659 -8.67 15.42 13.51
CA VAL A 659 -7.50 16.22 13.92
C VAL A 659 -6.44 16.24 12.82
N SER A 660 -6.22 15.11 12.12
CA SER A 660 -5.27 15.05 11.01
C SER A 660 -5.64 15.98 9.85
N ALA A 661 -6.92 16.26 9.63
CA ALA A 661 -7.36 17.15 8.56
C ALA A 661 -7.17 18.64 8.88
N LEU A 662 -6.94 18.99 10.15
CA LEU A 662 -6.83 20.38 10.59
C LEU A 662 -5.45 20.96 10.26
N SER A 663 -5.42 22.25 9.95
CA SER A 663 -4.19 23.02 9.78
C SER A 663 -4.24 24.30 10.60
N LYS A 664 -3.08 24.93 10.84
CA LYS A 664 -2.99 26.26 11.49
C LYS A 664 -3.78 27.37 10.77
N HIS A 665 -4.17 27.13 9.51
CA HIS A 665 -4.96 28.04 8.69
C HIS A 665 -6.47 27.84 8.84
N CYS A 666 -6.91 26.78 9.51
CA CYS A 666 -8.32 26.57 9.80
C CYS A 666 -8.81 27.62 10.80
N GLU A 667 -9.77 28.44 10.38
CA GLU A 667 -10.38 29.48 11.19
C GLU A 667 -11.79 29.09 11.65
N HIS A 668 -12.37 28.04 11.04
CA HIS A 668 -13.75 27.64 11.28
C HIS A 668 -13.94 26.13 11.07
N LEU A 669 -14.32 25.44 12.14
CA LEU A 669 -14.62 24.01 12.16
C LEU A 669 -16.10 23.79 12.52
N ILE A 670 -16.85 23.19 11.59
CA ILE A 670 -18.27 22.84 11.77
C ILE A 670 -18.37 21.32 11.79
N LEU A 671 -18.76 20.75 12.93
CA LEU A 671 -18.98 19.33 13.09
C LEU A 671 -20.48 19.04 13.14
N ILE A 672 -20.95 18.22 12.21
CA ILE A 672 -22.35 17.79 12.11
C ILE A 672 -22.38 16.28 12.34
N GLY A 673 -23.12 15.82 13.34
CA GLY A 673 -23.13 14.40 13.69
C GLY A 673 -24.22 14.01 14.67
N ASP A 674 -24.16 12.77 15.15
CA ASP A 674 -25.03 12.30 16.22
C ASP A 674 -24.37 11.23 17.10
N HIS A 675 -23.86 11.65 18.26
CA HIS A 675 -23.21 10.77 19.24
C HIS A 675 -24.13 9.71 19.88
N VAL A 676 -25.44 9.77 19.65
CA VAL A 676 -26.40 8.75 20.14
C VAL A 676 -26.55 7.59 19.14
N GLN A 677 -26.04 7.74 17.92
CA GLN A 677 -26.04 6.70 16.89
C GLN A 677 -24.74 5.88 16.95
N LEU A 678 -24.18 5.53 15.80
CA LEU A 678 -22.97 4.74 15.70
C LEU A 678 -21.75 5.56 16.16
N ARG A 679 -20.82 4.84 16.79
CA ARG A 679 -19.48 5.33 17.13
C ARG A 679 -18.46 4.77 16.13
N PRO A 680 -17.29 5.39 16.00
CA PRO A 680 -16.18 4.78 15.28
C PRO A 680 -15.82 3.43 15.90
N ASN A 681 -15.51 2.44 15.07
CA ASN A 681 -15.27 1.06 15.50
C ASN A 681 -13.78 0.66 15.33
N PRO A 682 -12.96 0.63 16.40
CA PRO A 682 -11.58 0.16 16.33
C PRO A 682 -11.48 -1.30 15.88
N ALA A 683 -10.47 -1.63 15.07
CA ALA A 683 -10.21 -3.02 14.66
C ALA A 683 -9.88 -3.94 15.85
N VAL A 684 -9.39 -3.38 16.96
CA VAL A 684 -9.07 -4.12 18.18
C VAL A 684 -10.03 -3.71 19.29
N TYR A 685 -10.87 -4.65 19.73
CA TYR A 685 -11.91 -4.41 20.74
C TYR A 685 -11.38 -3.87 22.08
N THR A 686 -10.18 -4.29 22.49
CA THR A 686 -9.55 -3.79 23.72
C THR A 686 -9.23 -2.29 23.63
N LEU A 687 -8.96 -1.75 22.43
CA LEU A 687 -8.74 -0.32 22.23
C LEU A 687 -10.02 0.49 22.42
N ALA A 688 -11.19 -0.05 22.04
CA ALA A 688 -12.47 0.57 22.34
C ALA A 688 -12.75 0.51 23.86
N THR A 689 -12.69 -0.67 24.46
CA THR A 689 -13.17 -0.86 25.85
C THR A 689 -12.25 -0.31 26.93
N GLN A 690 -10.94 -0.49 26.79
CA GLN A 690 -9.98 -0.07 27.83
C GLN A 690 -9.44 1.34 27.61
N TYR A 691 -9.34 1.77 26.35
CA TYR A 691 -8.70 3.04 25.97
C TYR A 691 -9.68 4.05 25.35
N GLN A 692 -10.96 3.69 25.21
CA GLN A 692 -12.03 4.59 24.70
C GLN A 692 -11.75 5.17 23.32
N LEU A 693 -11.06 4.39 22.46
CA LEU A 693 -10.72 4.83 21.11
C LEU A 693 -11.94 4.94 20.19
N ASP A 694 -13.08 4.37 20.59
CA ASP A 694 -14.39 4.51 19.95
C ASP A 694 -15.10 5.84 20.27
N VAL A 695 -14.55 6.66 21.18
CA VAL A 695 -15.11 7.99 21.46
C VAL A 695 -14.63 8.96 20.38
N SER A 696 -15.57 9.47 19.58
CA SER A 696 -15.27 10.46 18.54
C SER A 696 -14.92 11.83 19.13
N LEU A 697 -14.26 12.68 18.33
CA LEU A 697 -14.01 14.07 18.73
C LEU A 697 -15.31 14.81 19.04
N PHE A 698 -16.36 14.54 18.25
CA PHE A 698 -17.68 15.14 18.42
C PHE A 698 -18.27 14.78 19.79
N GLU A 699 -18.26 13.50 20.15
CA GLU A 699 -18.74 13.03 21.45
C GLU A 699 -17.89 13.56 22.60
N ARG A 700 -16.55 13.52 22.47
CA ARG A 700 -15.65 14.05 23.50
C ARG A 700 -15.91 15.53 23.78
N LEU A 701 -16.14 16.35 22.75
CA LEU A 701 -16.42 17.78 22.94
C LEU A 701 -17.78 18.00 23.63
N ILE A 702 -18.79 17.19 23.31
CA ILE A 702 -20.08 17.21 24.01
C ILE A 702 -19.91 16.86 25.49
N ASN A 703 -19.17 15.79 25.80
CA ASN A 703 -18.92 15.34 27.16
C ASN A 703 -18.14 16.39 28.00
N ASN A 704 -17.37 17.25 27.34
CA ASN A 704 -16.68 18.38 27.96
C ASN A 704 -17.54 19.66 28.03
N ASN A 705 -18.85 19.57 27.82
CA ASN A 705 -19.79 20.70 27.87
C ASN A 705 -19.53 21.79 26.81
N THR A 706 -19.00 21.42 25.65
CA THR A 706 -18.93 22.35 24.51
C THR A 706 -20.33 22.67 24.02
N LYS A 707 -20.60 23.95 23.74
CA LYS A 707 -21.92 24.40 23.25
C LYS A 707 -22.31 23.64 21.98
N ARG A 708 -23.44 22.95 22.02
CA ARG A 708 -24.06 22.26 20.89
C ARG A 708 -25.47 22.81 20.62
N VAL A 709 -25.96 22.61 19.40
CA VAL A 709 -27.39 22.73 19.08
C VAL A 709 -27.87 21.40 18.53
N MET A 710 -28.98 20.90 19.07
CA MET A 710 -29.64 19.69 18.58
C MET A 710 -30.81 20.05 17.65
N LEU A 711 -30.82 19.44 16.46
CA LEU A 711 -31.96 19.49 15.54
C LEU A 711 -33.07 18.60 16.07
N ASN A 712 -34.31 19.10 16.12
CA ASN A 712 -35.41 18.39 16.80
C ASN A 712 -36.58 18.00 15.90
N ASN A 713 -36.77 18.62 14.73
CA ASN A 713 -37.90 18.25 13.86
C ASN A 713 -37.54 17.13 12.89
N GLN A 714 -38.28 16.02 12.95
CA GLN A 714 -38.15 14.89 12.04
C GLN A 714 -38.90 15.10 10.72
N HIS A 715 -38.25 14.83 9.58
CA HIS A 715 -38.84 14.96 8.25
C HIS A 715 -38.89 13.68 7.42
N ARG A 716 -38.26 12.59 7.88
CA ARG A 716 -38.13 11.32 7.15
C ARG A 716 -39.12 10.25 7.61
N MET A 717 -39.27 10.08 8.93
CA MET A 717 -40.06 8.99 9.50
C MET A 717 -41.52 9.39 9.69
N ARG A 718 -42.42 8.42 9.55
CA ARG A 718 -43.82 8.60 9.97
C ARG A 718 -43.90 8.84 11.48
N PRO A 719 -44.87 9.64 11.97
CA PRO A 719 -45.00 9.94 13.39
C PRO A 719 -44.99 8.71 14.29
N GLU A 720 -45.68 7.64 13.90
CA GLU A 720 -45.79 6.39 14.65
C GLU A 720 -44.44 5.68 14.86
N ILE A 721 -43.51 5.83 13.91
CA ILE A 721 -42.15 5.29 14.00
C ILE A 721 -41.26 6.25 14.79
N SER A 722 -41.38 7.54 14.52
CA SER A 722 -40.54 8.58 15.14
C SER A 722 -40.66 8.63 16.68
N VAL A 723 -41.84 8.27 17.21
CA VAL A 723 -42.10 8.19 18.66
C VAL A 723 -41.17 7.18 19.35
N LEU A 724 -40.77 6.10 18.68
CA LEU A 724 -39.86 5.09 19.24
C LEU A 724 -38.47 5.65 19.54
N MET A 725 -38.06 6.71 18.85
CA MET A 725 -36.76 7.34 19.06
C MET A 725 -36.72 8.20 20.33
N LYS A 726 -37.86 8.55 20.94
CA LYS A 726 -37.92 9.35 22.18
C LYS A 726 -37.22 8.67 23.36
N HIS A 727 -37.01 7.36 23.30
CA HIS A 727 -36.23 6.62 24.31
C HIS A 727 -34.74 7.00 24.30
N PHE A 728 -34.23 7.52 23.19
CA PHE A 728 -32.81 7.82 23.00
C PHE A 728 -32.50 9.33 23.07
N TYR A 729 -33.49 10.20 22.86
CA TYR A 729 -33.31 11.65 22.85
C TYR A 729 -34.25 12.32 23.87
N GLU A 730 -33.66 13.01 24.86
CA GLU A 730 -34.37 13.63 26.00
C GLU A 730 -35.28 14.81 25.59
N GLU A 731 -34.90 15.56 24.55
CA GLU A 731 -35.70 16.64 23.97
C GLU A 731 -36.33 16.14 22.67
N THR A 732 -37.67 16.09 22.65
CA THR A 732 -38.52 15.37 21.67
C THR A 732 -38.23 15.57 20.17
N ILE A 733 -38.50 14.48 19.44
CA ILE A 733 -38.77 14.35 17.99
C ILE A 733 -40.22 14.68 17.65
#